data_AF-A0A4Q3EX12-F1
#
_entry.id   AF-A0A4Q3EX12-F1
#
_cell.length_a   1.000
_cell.length_b   1.000
_cell.length_c   1.000
_cell.angle_alpha   90.00
_cell.angle_beta   90.00
_cell.angle_gamma   90.00
#
_symmetry.space_group_name_H-M   'P 1'
#
loop_
_entity.id
_entity.type
_entity.pdbx_description
1 polymer ?
#
loop_
_entity_poly.entity_id
_entity_poly.type
_entity_poly.pdbx_seq_one_letter_code
_entity_poly.pdbx_strand_id
1 'polypeptide(L)'
;RIDKFGVAQPNMNLDENKGIITVELAGVRNPERVRNYLQSTAKLEFYETYSNQEIINRLQPANDALVAYLSGEKAEVKTTDTANTVATTTTTAADTTKTATTKTADTGSLASLMGSSATGDSDGKVAGTDSASKSAEDQKKKSPLFAVWYPNISQQGNINQGPIVGIVRKLDTAALNKYLALDVVRNKFPNNIKFVYQAQNKEDAHNPNAPLYLLALRTAPNGGAKLEGDHVTEARMDYSPFDGKPEVSMAMDVAGARIWKKMTGDNVGKYVAVVLDDKVYSAPLVNGEIAGGNTSISGSFSVEEATDLANILKSGKLPAPARIVQEQVVGPTLGAESIAAGMNSLVISFLVIFVLMLLYFNTAGWVANIALTLNVLFTIGILSALHATLTMPGIAGLVLGIGMAVDTNVIIFERIKEELSSGKSYAQAVTDGYKRSYAPVLDGHVTTLLTAVILFIFGLGPVLGFATTQIISILLSLFCGILVSRLVTDIYMKRERHFNYFTSISKKVFRKAHFHFIEFRKITYIISIVVLLLGVGSFFNGFDYGVEFSGGRSYTIKFDTKHNVSEVREKLKNYLGDEYPVVKTIGTDNHLNITTGYMIEKPGQEVEAQVQDKMYQGLKTEGLIPASTTPAEFQTKYLQSSQTVLPTISDDLKAGAIKATVFSLLAIFIYILLRFRKWQYSVGTIVALLHDVCITLAVFSFLKGRVPFALEIDQHFIAAILTVIGFSMNDTVIVFDRVREYFRKSPNEDKKSVINRAINDTLSRTIMTSLTVFLTILILFIFGGEVTRGFAFAMLIGVITGTYSSIFVAAPILVDMDKNDGLKQEADHDARIEELKKLA
;
A
#
# COMPACT_ATOMS: atom_id res chain seq x y z
N ARG A 1 9.94 12.32 11.01
CA ARG A 1 9.92 12.93 9.66
C ARG A 1 8.51 13.27 9.22
N ILE A 2 7.60 12.29 9.24
CA ILE A 2 6.24 12.43 8.71
C ILE A 2 5.44 13.57 9.37
N ASP A 3 5.53 13.75 10.69
CA ASP A 3 4.80 14.82 11.40
C ASP A 3 5.17 16.24 10.96
N LYS A 4 6.33 16.41 10.31
CA LYS A 4 6.80 17.71 9.83
C LYS A 4 6.14 18.15 8.51
N PHE A 5 5.35 17.28 7.87
CA PHE A 5 4.62 17.63 6.63
C PHE A 5 3.33 18.42 6.87
N GLY A 6 2.91 18.63 8.13
CA GLY A 6 1.63 19.28 8.42
C GLY A 6 0.41 18.47 7.93
N VAL A 7 0.59 17.16 7.75
CA VAL A 7 -0.48 16.22 7.42
C VAL A 7 -1.40 16.07 8.63
N ALA A 8 -2.71 16.00 8.38
CA ALA A 8 -3.71 16.07 9.44
C ALA A 8 -3.62 14.86 10.39
N GLN A 9 -3.40 13.67 9.83
CA GLN A 9 -3.36 12.39 10.56
C GLN A 9 -2.47 11.40 9.79
N PRO A 10 -1.14 11.37 10.05
CA PRO A 10 -0.30 10.33 9.47
C PRO A 10 -0.50 9.01 10.20
N ASN A 11 -0.66 7.93 9.45
CA ASN A 11 -0.66 6.57 9.97
C ASN A 11 0.56 5.82 9.43
N MET A 12 1.25 5.09 10.30
CA MET A 12 2.43 4.32 9.94
C MET A 12 2.36 2.95 10.57
N ASN A 13 2.51 1.91 9.75
CA ASN A 13 2.57 0.53 10.21
C ASN A 13 3.82 -0.15 9.67
N LEU A 14 4.56 -0.83 10.54
CA LEU A 14 5.78 -1.55 10.22
C LEU A 14 5.47 -3.06 10.16
N ASP A 15 5.72 -3.67 9.01
CA ASP A 15 5.80 -5.12 8.88
C ASP A 15 7.28 -5.52 8.94
N GLU A 16 7.78 -5.80 10.15
CA GLU A 16 9.18 -6.19 10.39
C GLU A 16 9.58 -7.43 9.59
N ASN A 17 8.65 -8.38 9.42
CA ASN A 17 8.92 -9.64 8.73
C ASN A 17 9.14 -9.43 7.22
N LYS A 18 8.49 -8.41 6.65
CA LYS A 18 8.60 -8.08 5.23
C LYS A 18 9.56 -6.92 4.95
N GLY A 19 10.03 -6.22 5.99
CA GLY A 19 10.84 -5.00 5.84
C GLY A 19 10.06 -3.88 5.14
N ILE A 20 8.74 -3.84 5.29
CA ILE A 20 7.85 -2.87 4.63
C ILE A 20 7.30 -1.92 5.68
N ILE A 21 7.33 -0.62 5.35
CA ILE A 21 6.66 0.42 6.12
C ILE A 21 5.49 0.92 5.28
N THR A 22 4.27 0.69 5.76
CA THR A 22 3.07 1.28 5.18
C THR A 22 2.88 2.66 5.79
N VAL A 23 2.73 3.68 4.96
CA VAL A 23 2.49 5.05 5.40
C VAL A 23 1.25 5.59 4.70
N GLU A 24 0.25 6.01 5.46
CA GLU A 24 -0.95 6.67 4.95
C GLU A 24 -0.92 8.14 5.36
N LEU A 25 -1.05 9.03 4.38
CA LEU A 25 -0.92 10.48 4.58
C LEU A 25 -2.16 11.19 4.05
N ALA A 26 -3.00 11.67 4.97
CA ALA A 26 -4.17 12.46 4.62
C ALA A 26 -3.81 13.94 4.37
N GLY A 27 -4.42 14.54 3.34
CA GLY A 27 -4.31 15.98 3.06
C GLY A 27 -3.05 16.40 2.30
N VAL A 28 -2.34 15.46 1.67
CA VAL A 28 -1.15 15.76 0.85
C VAL A 28 -1.57 16.50 -0.43
N ARG A 29 -1.06 17.72 -0.61
CA ARG A 29 -1.31 18.54 -1.81
C ARG A 29 -0.33 18.27 -2.96
N ASN A 30 0.89 17.85 -2.63
CA ASN A 30 1.94 17.56 -3.59
C ASN A 30 2.53 16.17 -3.29
N PRO A 31 2.07 15.11 -3.97
CA PRO A 31 2.57 13.74 -3.79
C PRO A 31 4.06 13.60 -4.17
N GLU A 32 4.50 14.28 -5.23
CA GLU A 32 5.89 14.21 -5.71
C GLU A 32 6.90 14.68 -4.67
N ARG A 33 6.55 15.76 -3.96
CA ARG A 33 7.28 16.25 -2.80
C ARG A 33 7.44 15.09 -1.82
N VAL A 34 6.33 14.56 -1.30
CA VAL A 34 6.32 13.49 -0.30
C VAL A 34 7.16 12.28 -0.73
N ARG A 35 7.08 11.84 -2.00
CA ARG A 35 7.90 10.74 -2.53
C ARG A 35 9.40 11.00 -2.33
N ASN A 36 9.88 12.15 -2.80
CA ASN A 36 11.28 12.53 -2.70
C ASN A 36 11.75 12.56 -1.23
N TYR A 37 10.92 13.07 -0.32
CA TYR A 37 11.27 13.13 1.09
C TYR A 37 11.24 11.77 1.80
N LEU A 38 10.29 10.90 1.48
CA LEU A 38 10.22 9.56 2.08
C LEU A 38 11.41 8.69 1.65
N GLN A 39 11.92 8.89 0.43
CA GLN A 39 13.07 8.14 -0.09
C GLN A 39 14.43 8.75 0.25
N SER A 40 14.47 10.04 0.60
CA SER A 40 15.69 10.75 0.99
C SER A 40 16.30 10.16 2.26
N THR A 41 17.61 9.91 2.26
CA THR A 41 18.32 9.49 3.49
C THR A 41 18.65 10.66 4.39
N ALA A 42 18.57 11.91 3.91
CA ALA A 42 18.98 13.11 4.64
C ALA A 42 20.46 13.10 5.03
N LYS A 43 21.30 12.41 4.25
CA LYS A 43 22.71 12.28 4.54
C LYS A 43 23.41 13.58 4.13
N LEU A 44 23.47 14.52 5.07
CA LEU A 44 24.18 15.78 4.91
C LEU A 44 25.68 15.56 5.14
N GLU A 45 26.50 15.98 4.19
CA GLU A 45 27.93 15.81 4.19
C GLU A 45 28.61 17.08 3.68
N PHE A 46 29.71 17.46 4.32
CA PHE A 46 30.52 18.60 3.90
C PHE A 46 31.87 18.12 3.38
N TYR A 47 32.17 18.52 2.15
CA TYR A 47 33.37 18.12 1.44
C TYR A 47 34.18 19.35 1.01
N GLU A 48 35.50 19.25 1.12
CA GLU A 48 36.37 20.16 0.39
C GLU A 48 36.30 19.80 -1.10
N THR A 49 36.41 20.79 -1.98
CA THR A 49 36.36 20.55 -3.42
C THR A 49 37.75 20.60 -4.04
N TYR A 50 37.93 19.91 -5.16
CA TYR A 50 39.00 20.23 -6.09
C TYR A 50 38.57 21.40 -6.96
N SER A 51 39.50 22.29 -7.28
CA SER A 51 39.22 23.31 -8.28
C SER A 51 39.22 22.70 -9.67
N ASN A 52 38.49 23.32 -10.59
CA ASN A 52 38.52 22.95 -12.00
C ASN A 52 39.95 22.90 -12.56
N GLN A 53 40.82 23.83 -12.14
CA GLN A 53 42.22 23.89 -12.56
C GLN A 53 43.05 22.68 -12.10
N GLU A 54 42.72 22.06 -10.96
CA GLU A 54 43.39 20.85 -10.47
C GLU A 54 42.99 19.59 -11.25
N ILE A 55 41.73 19.54 -11.73
CA ILE A 55 41.16 18.36 -12.39
C ILE A 55 41.33 18.39 -13.91
N ILE A 56 41.21 19.56 -14.54
CA ILE A 56 41.21 19.65 -16.00
C ILE A 56 42.50 19.12 -16.64
N ASN A 57 43.66 19.31 -15.98
CA ASN A 57 44.95 18.80 -16.42
C ASN A 57 45.07 17.26 -16.33
N ARG A 58 44.14 16.59 -15.65
CA ARG A 58 44.06 15.13 -15.52
C ARG A 58 43.12 14.49 -16.54
N LEU A 59 42.28 15.28 -17.22
CA LEU A 59 41.30 14.76 -18.17
C LEU A 59 41.95 14.19 -19.43
N GLN A 60 42.98 14.82 -19.98
CA GLN A 60 43.66 14.33 -21.17
C GLN A 60 44.32 12.95 -20.92
N PRO A 61 45.16 12.77 -19.87
CA PRO A 61 45.72 11.45 -19.55
C PRO A 61 44.66 10.38 -19.24
N ALA A 62 43.52 10.78 -18.67
CA ALA A 62 42.40 9.87 -18.40
C ALA A 62 41.68 9.45 -19.69
N ASN A 63 41.49 10.38 -20.62
CA ASN A 63 40.95 10.08 -21.94
C ASN A 63 41.87 9.13 -22.72
N ASP A 64 43.18 9.39 -22.74
CA ASP A 64 44.14 8.57 -23.46
C ASP A 64 44.19 7.14 -22.90
N ALA A 65 44.12 6.98 -21.57
CA ALA A 65 44.02 5.68 -20.92
C ALA A 65 42.71 4.94 -21.25
N LEU A 66 41.60 5.67 -21.37
CA LEU A 66 40.31 5.12 -21.78
C LEU A 66 40.32 4.67 -23.24
N VAL A 67 40.94 5.46 -24.14
CA VAL A 67 41.13 5.09 -25.54
C VAL A 67 41.92 3.80 -25.65
N ALA A 68 43.08 3.70 -24.97
CA ALA A 68 43.92 2.50 -24.98
C ALA A 68 43.18 1.26 -24.43
N TYR A 69 42.38 1.44 -23.38
CA TYR A 69 41.55 0.36 -22.82
C TYR A 69 40.45 -0.10 -23.77
N LEU A 70 39.79 0.83 -24.46
CA LEU A 70 38.73 0.52 -25.42
C LEU A 70 39.25 0.00 -26.77
N SER A 71 40.50 0.33 -27.15
CA SER A 71 41.16 -0.16 -28.36
C SER A 71 41.84 -1.53 -28.17
N GLY A 72 42.03 -1.98 -26.93
CA GLY A 72 42.67 -3.26 -26.62
C GLY A 72 44.21 -3.24 -26.65
N GLU A 73 44.83 -2.06 -26.72
CA GLU A 73 46.29 -1.91 -26.63
C GLU A 73 46.77 -1.98 -25.17
N LYS A 74 47.66 -2.93 -24.86
CA LYS A 74 48.37 -2.95 -23.58
C LYS A 74 49.33 -1.76 -23.52
N ALA A 75 49.15 -0.87 -22.55
CA ALA A 75 50.09 0.21 -22.28
C ALA A 75 51.47 -0.35 -21.92
N GLU A 76 52.48 -0.09 -22.77
CA GLU A 76 53.88 -0.25 -22.39
C GLU A 76 54.22 0.78 -21.30
N VAL A 77 54.65 0.26 -20.17
CA VAL A 77 55.34 1.03 -19.13
C VAL A 77 56.71 1.39 -19.68
N LYS A 78 56.92 2.66 -20.07
CA LYS A 78 58.27 3.22 -20.14
C LYS A 78 58.72 3.51 -18.72
N THR A 79 59.43 2.54 -18.14
CA THR A 79 60.31 2.73 -16.99
C THR A 79 61.41 3.71 -17.38
N THR A 80 61.46 4.87 -16.73
CA THR A 80 62.73 5.59 -16.60
C THR A 80 63.36 5.04 -15.33
N ASP A 81 64.23 4.06 -15.50
CA ASP A 81 65.09 3.56 -14.42
C ASP A 81 66.04 4.68 -13.98
N THR A 82 66.01 5.01 -12.70
CA THR A 82 67.24 5.28 -11.97
C THR A 82 67.08 4.70 -10.58
N ALA A 83 67.65 3.51 -10.40
CA ALA A 83 67.91 2.94 -9.09
C ALA A 83 68.86 3.86 -8.31
N ASN A 84 68.61 4.06 -7.01
CA ASN A 84 69.59 3.60 -6.03
C ASN A 84 69.08 3.55 -4.59
N THR A 85 69.20 2.35 -4.05
CA THR A 85 69.68 1.93 -2.72
C THR A 85 70.18 3.03 -1.77
N VAL A 86 69.78 2.88 -0.51
CA VAL A 86 70.17 3.67 0.67
C VAL A 86 71.67 3.56 0.95
N ALA A 87 72.36 4.70 1.10
CA ALA A 87 73.58 4.83 1.90
C ALA A 87 73.77 6.27 2.40
N THR A 88 74.41 6.36 3.56
CA THR A 88 74.47 7.44 4.55
C THR A 88 75.45 8.59 4.21
N THR A 89 75.19 9.75 4.83
CA THR A 89 76.12 10.78 5.35
C THR A 89 76.62 11.95 4.49
N THR A 90 76.60 13.11 5.18
CA THR A 90 77.47 14.31 5.10
C THR A 90 77.20 15.43 4.08
N THR A 91 76.65 16.52 4.64
CA THR A 91 77.13 17.92 4.63
C THR A 91 77.59 18.61 3.34
N THR A 92 77.09 19.85 3.22
CA THR A 92 77.75 21.14 2.89
C THR A 92 77.24 21.84 1.62
N ALA A 93 77.07 23.15 1.81
CA ALA A 93 76.53 24.16 0.92
C ALA A 93 77.54 24.67 -0.13
N ALA A 94 77.05 25.65 -0.94
CA ALA A 94 77.73 26.54 -1.88
C ALA A 94 77.88 26.01 -3.32
N ASP A 95 77.79 26.79 -4.40
CA ASP A 95 77.31 28.15 -4.71
C ASP A 95 77.40 28.31 -6.25
N THR A 96 76.62 29.24 -6.83
CA THR A 96 76.81 30.01 -8.09
C THR A 96 77.38 29.32 -9.36
N THR A 97 76.80 29.41 -10.58
CA THR A 97 76.55 30.64 -11.37
C THR A 97 75.95 30.30 -12.76
N LYS A 98 75.02 31.16 -13.21
CA LYS A 98 74.83 31.72 -14.57
C LYS A 98 74.49 30.85 -15.82
N THR A 99 73.27 31.14 -16.29
CA THR A 99 72.88 31.57 -17.66
C THR A 99 72.70 30.52 -18.76
N ALA A 100 71.44 30.29 -19.15
CA ALA A 100 71.00 30.25 -20.56
C ALA A 100 69.45 30.28 -20.67
N THR A 101 68.95 31.43 -21.13
CA THR A 101 67.83 31.64 -22.08
C THR A 101 66.73 30.58 -22.25
N THR A 102 65.51 31.06 -21.98
CA THR A 102 64.19 30.75 -22.56
C THR A 102 64.16 29.87 -23.83
N LYS A 103 63.45 28.74 -23.73
CA LYS A 103 62.62 28.17 -24.81
C LYS A 103 61.33 27.61 -24.22
N THR A 104 60.23 28.19 -24.70
CA THR A 104 58.84 27.74 -24.60
C THR A 104 58.68 26.28 -25.04
N ALA A 105 57.92 25.50 -24.26
CA ALA A 105 57.43 24.18 -24.66
C ALA A 105 55.91 24.27 -24.88
N ASP A 106 55.51 23.87 -26.08
CA ASP A 106 54.20 24.03 -26.69
C ASP A 106 53.05 23.40 -25.89
N THR A 107 52.03 24.21 -25.66
CA THR A 107 50.67 23.77 -25.32
C THR A 107 49.91 23.55 -26.62
N GLY A 108 49.94 22.32 -27.16
CA GLY A 108 48.96 21.89 -28.16
C GLY A 108 47.56 22.05 -27.56
N SER A 109 46.84 23.08 -28.01
CA SER A 109 45.72 23.63 -27.25
C SER A 109 44.56 22.64 -27.12
N LEU A 110 44.10 22.46 -25.89
CA LEU A 110 42.88 21.73 -25.49
C LEU A 110 41.64 22.16 -26.32
N ALA A 111 41.64 23.40 -26.82
CA ALA A 111 40.62 23.96 -27.71
C ALA A 111 40.53 23.24 -29.07
N SER A 112 41.64 22.72 -29.60
CA SER A 112 41.65 21.96 -30.86
C SER A 112 41.01 20.57 -30.73
N LEU A 113 40.99 20.01 -29.52
CA LEU A 113 40.37 18.72 -29.19
C LEU A 113 38.86 18.84 -28.86
N MET A 114 38.40 20.03 -28.46
CA MET A 114 37.01 20.26 -28.04
C MET A 114 36.03 20.63 -29.17
N GLY A 115 36.49 20.92 -30.39
CA GLY A 115 35.63 21.16 -31.56
C GLY A 115 34.74 22.41 -31.42
N SER A 116 35.05 23.46 -32.18
CA SER A 116 34.23 24.67 -32.29
C SER A 116 32.76 24.35 -32.58
N SER A 117 31.89 24.63 -31.62
CA SER A 117 30.44 24.63 -31.81
C SER A 117 29.81 25.76 -30.98
N ALA A 118 29.75 26.96 -31.58
CA ALA A 118 28.68 27.94 -31.42
C ALA A 118 29.02 29.23 -32.20
N THR A 119 28.58 29.34 -33.44
CA THR A 119 28.13 30.62 -34.02
C THR A 119 26.90 30.32 -34.85
N GLY A 120 25.76 30.85 -34.41
CA GLY A 120 24.60 31.00 -35.27
C GLY A 120 24.75 32.33 -36.00
N ASP A 121 24.65 32.29 -37.32
CA ASP A 121 24.00 33.36 -38.05
C ASP A 121 23.24 32.79 -39.25
N SER A 122 22.09 33.40 -39.49
CA SER A 122 21.09 33.06 -40.48
C SER A 122 21.54 33.42 -41.90
N ASP A 123 21.67 32.43 -42.78
CA ASP A 123 21.02 32.46 -44.11
C ASP A 123 21.20 31.14 -44.89
N GLY A 124 20.18 30.81 -45.68
CA GLY A 124 19.95 29.47 -46.20
C GLY A 124 20.88 28.98 -47.31
N LYS A 125 21.24 27.70 -47.24
CA LYS A 125 21.12 26.70 -48.32
C LYS A 125 21.44 25.30 -47.80
N VAL A 126 20.51 24.38 -48.01
CA VAL A 126 20.62 22.96 -47.66
C VAL A 126 21.59 22.28 -48.64
N ALA A 127 22.67 21.70 -48.13
CA ALA A 127 23.55 20.80 -48.89
C ALA A 127 24.09 19.66 -47.99
N GLY A 128 23.68 18.43 -48.29
CA GLY A 128 24.42 17.17 -48.11
C GLY A 128 24.69 16.64 -46.70
N THR A 129 23.89 15.68 -46.24
CA THR A 129 23.88 15.10 -44.88
C THR A 129 24.78 13.88 -44.63
N ASP A 130 25.71 13.51 -45.52
CA ASP A 130 26.45 12.23 -45.38
C ASP A 130 27.93 12.34 -44.96
N SER A 131 28.47 13.55 -44.81
CA SER A 131 29.88 13.75 -44.38
C SER A 131 30.06 14.22 -42.93
N ALA A 132 29.00 14.68 -42.26
CA ALA A 132 29.08 15.15 -40.87
C ALA A 132 28.89 14.04 -39.82
N SER A 133 28.23 12.93 -40.18
CA SER A 133 27.96 11.79 -39.30
C SER A 133 29.19 10.89 -39.08
N LYS A 134 30.01 10.70 -40.13
CA LYS A 134 31.26 9.91 -40.06
C LYS A 134 32.35 10.59 -39.22
N SER A 135 32.45 11.92 -39.26
CA SER A 135 33.40 12.67 -38.42
C SER A 135 33.04 12.61 -36.93
N ALA A 136 31.74 12.58 -36.59
CA ALA A 136 31.29 12.54 -35.19
C ALA A 136 31.52 11.18 -34.52
N GLU A 137 31.34 10.07 -35.25
CA GLU A 137 31.62 8.71 -34.73
C GLU A 137 33.12 8.44 -34.59
N ASP A 138 33.95 8.86 -35.55
CA ASP A 138 35.41 8.72 -35.45
C ASP A 138 36.02 9.61 -34.36
N GLN A 139 35.41 10.78 -34.09
CA GLN A 139 35.82 11.66 -33.01
C GLN A 139 35.43 11.12 -31.63
N LYS A 140 34.26 10.46 -31.49
CA LYS A 140 33.89 9.73 -30.27
C LYS A 140 34.83 8.58 -29.95
N LYS A 141 35.41 7.92 -30.96
CA LYS A 141 36.42 6.86 -30.78
C LYS A 141 37.78 7.42 -30.33
N LYS A 142 38.18 8.60 -30.82
CA LYS A 142 39.43 9.26 -30.44
C LYS A 142 39.36 9.98 -29.09
N SER A 143 38.17 10.34 -28.63
CA SER A 143 37.98 11.09 -27.37
C SER A 143 36.71 10.66 -26.62
N PRO A 144 36.63 9.39 -26.17
CA PRO A 144 35.44 8.82 -25.53
C PRO A 144 35.07 9.52 -24.22
N LEU A 145 36.05 10.03 -23.46
CA LEU A 145 35.77 10.74 -22.21
C LEU A 145 35.19 12.14 -22.48
N PHE A 146 35.76 12.88 -23.44
CA PHE A 146 35.28 14.22 -23.82
C PHE A 146 33.94 14.20 -24.57
N ALA A 147 33.50 13.04 -25.07
CA ALA A 147 32.18 12.88 -25.67
C ALA A 147 31.04 12.91 -24.64
N VAL A 148 31.34 12.63 -23.36
CA VAL A 148 30.37 12.58 -22.26
C VAL A 148 30.67 13.61 -21.16
N TRP A 149 31.91 14.07 -21.05
CA TRP A 149 32.36 15.10 -20.12
C TRP A 149 32.82 16.33 -20.90
N TYR A 150 32.05 17.42 -20.81
CA TYR A 150 32.43 18.73 -21.35
C TYR A 150 33.22 19.53 -20.30
N PRO A 151 34.50 19.84 -20.52
CA PRO A 151 35.31 20.60 -19.56
C PRO A 151 34.73 22.01 -19.35
N ASN A 152 34.80 22.51 -18.11
CA ASN A 152 34.30 23.84 -17.77
C ASN A 152 35.31 24.93 -18.19
N ILE A 153 35.25 25.38 -19.43
CA ILE A 153 36.12 26.45 -19.97
C ILE A 153 35.27 27.60 -20.54
N SER A 154 35.83 28.80 -20.56
CA SER A 154 35.20 29.98 -21.17
C SER A 154 35.17 29.84 -22.70
N GLN A 155 34.34 30.66 -23.36
CA GLN A 155 34.26 30.70 -24.83
C GLN A 155 35.61 31.07 -25.50
N GLN A 156 36.53 31.69 -24.75
CA GLN A 156 37.88 32.05 -25.21
C GLN A 156 38.92 30.95 -24.91
N GLY A 157 38.50 29.80 -24.39
CA GLY A 157 39.38 28.68 -24.05
C GLY A 157 40.06 28.79 -22.69
N ASN A 158 39.73 29.81 -21.88
CA ASN A 158 40.30 29.96 -20.54
C ASN A 158 39.60 29.04 -19.53
N ILE A 159 40.33 28.51 -18.57
CA ILE A 159 39.76 27.64 -17.54
C ILE A 159 38.87 28.48 -16.62
N ASN A 160 37.58 28.14 -16.52
CA ASN A 160 36.70 28.80 -15.56
C ASN A 160 37.12 28.41 -14.16
N GLN A 161 37.47 29.40 -13.33
CA GLN A 161 37.80 29.15 -11.93
C GLN A 161 36.52 28.87 -11.15
N GLY A 162 36.49 27.74 -10.43
CA GLY A 162 35.31 27.32 -9.68
C GLY A 162 35.38 25.86 -9.25
N PRO A 163 34.37 25.40 -8.49
CA PRO A 163 34.26 24.03 -8.01
C PRO A 163 33.68 23.06 -9.06
N ILE A 164 33.12 23.60 -10.14
CA ILE A 164 32.55 22.83 -11.25
C ILE A 164 33.68 22.41 -12.20
N VAL A 165 33.90 21.10 -12.31
CA VAL A 165 34.98 20.50 -13.09
C VAL A 165 34.54 20.06 -14.49
N GLY A 166 33.22 20.04 -14.74
CA GLY A 166 32.67 19.69 -16.04
C GLY A 166 31.16 19.78 -16.11
N ILE A 167 30.65 19.64 -17.33
CA ILE A 167 29.23 19.58 -17.65
C ILE A 167 28.97 18.25 -18.36
N VAL A 168 27.89 17.57 -17.99
CA VAL A 168 27.53 16.24 -18.49
C VAL A 168 26.06 16.29 -18.89
N ARG A 169 25.67 15.71 -20.03
CA ARG A 169 24.25 15.59 -20.35
C ARG A 169 23.60 14.51 -19.49
N LYS A 170 22.36 14.69 -19.05
CA LYS A 170 21.65 13.69 -18.23
C LYS A 170 21.68 12.29 -18.85
N LEU A 171 21.50 12.18 -20.17
CA LEU A 171 21.60 10.91 -20.92
C LEU A 171 22.97 10.21 -20.81
N ASP A 172 24.06 10.97 -20.67
CA ASP A 172 25.43 10.45 -20.72
C ASP A 172 25.99 10.09 -19.32
N THR A 173 25.24 10.36 -18.25
CA THR A 173 25.67 10.12 -16.86
C THR A 173 26.03 8.67 -16.57
N ALA A 174 25.26 7.70 -17.09
CA ALA A 174 25.53 6.28 -16.91
C ALA A 174 26.83 5.85 -17.60
N ALA A 175 27.10 6.39 -18.80
CA ALA A 175 28.34 6.12 -19.54
C ALA A 175 29.54 6.72 -18.80
N LEU A 176 29.44 7.96 -18.34
CA LEU A 176 30.52 8.61 -17.60
C LEU A 176 30.82 7.89 -16.28
N ASN A 177 29.79 7.53 -15.50
CA ASN A 177 29.97 6.81 -14.24
C ASN A 177 30.68 5.46 -14.47
N LYS A 178 30.35 4.77 -15.57
CA LYS A 178 31.04 3.54 -15.97
C LYS A 178 32.52 3.81 -16.30
N TYR A 179 32.83 4.86 -17.04
CA TYR A 179 34.22 5.21 -17.38
C TYR A 179 35.04 5.58 -16.14
N LEU A 180 34.48 6.36 -15.22
CA LEU A 180 35.16 6.76 -13.99
C LEU A 180 35.39 5.60 -13.01
N ALA A 181 34.60 4.52 -13.13
CA ALA A 181 34.76 3.31 -12.34
C ALA A 181 35.84 2.36 -12.88
N LEU A 182 36.34 2.55 -14.11
CA LEU A 182 37.42 1.73 -14.65
C LEU A 182 38.75 2.09 -13.99
N ASP A 183 39.51 1.08 -13.54
CA ASP A 183 40.80 1.29 -12.85
C ASP A 183 41.79 2.14 -13.66
N VAL A 184 41.83 1.93 -14.98
CA VAL A 184 42.70 2.67 -15.91
C VAL A 184 42.43 4.17 -15.94
N VAL A 185 41.18 4.58 -15.73
CA VAL A 185 40.74 5.98 -15.66
C VAL A 185 40.86 6.48 -14.22
N ARG A 186 40.39 5.70 -13.24
CA ARG A 186 40.39 6.05 -11.82
C ARG A 186 41.78 6.37 -11.29
N ASN A 187 42.80 5.64 -11.74
CA ASN A 187 44.20 5.81 -11.36
C ASN A 187 44.85 7.09 -11.90
N LYS A 188 44.21 7.80 -12.84
CA LYS A 188 44.70 9.10 -13.34
C LYS A 188 44.27 10.27 -12.47
N PHE A 189 43.30 10.06 -11.58
CA PHE A 189 42.84 11.05 -10.62
C PHE A 189 43.38 10.74 -9.21
N PRO A 190 43.37 11.73 -8.29
CA PRO A 190 43.76 11.49 -6.90
C PRO A 190 42.96 10.37 -6.25
N ASN A 191 43.60 9.59 -5.37
CA ASN A 191 42.93 8.47 -4.69
C ASN A 191 41.74 8.93 -3.85
N ASN A 192 41.80 10.14 -3.30
CA ASN A 192 40.75 10.74 -2.47
C ASN A 192 39.76 11.63 -3.24
N ILE A 193 39.54 11.38 -4.53
CA ILE A 193 38.51 12.08 -5.31
C ILE A 193 37.19 11.32 -5.31
N LYS A 194 36.08 12.05 -5.21
CA LYS A 194 34.72 11.56 -5.45
C LYS A 194 34.01 12.53 -6.39
N PHE A 195 33.52 12.03 -7.52
CA PHE A 195 32.75 12.84 -8.47
C PHE A 195 31.26 12.82 -8.11
N VAL A 196 30.68 14.00 -7.98
CA VAL A 196 29.28 14.18 -7.55
C VAL A 196 28.62 15.23 -8.42
N TYR A 197 27.37 14.97 -8.81
CA TYR A 197 26.58 15.90 -9.63
C TYR A 197 25.91 16.96 -8.75
N GLN A 198 25.78 18.17 -9.27
CA GLN A 198 25.00 19.22 -8.64
C GLN A 198 23.50 18.89 -8.69
N ALA A 199 22.77 19.27 -7.64
CA ALA A 199 21.31 19.19 -7.60
C ALA A 199 20.72 20.03 -8.75
N GLN A 200 19.74 19.46 -9.46
CA GLN A 200 19.09 20.11 -10.60
C GLN A 200 17.98 21.06 -10.14
N ASN A 201 17.76 22.12 -10.92
CA ASN A 201 16.57 22.96 -10.79
C ASN A 201 15.33 22.25 -11.36
N LYS A 202 14.14 22.59 -10.84
CA LYS A 202 12.86 21.96 -11.21
C LYS A 202 12.52 22.04 -12.71
N GLU A 203 12.90 23.14 -13.36
CA GLU A 203 12.63 23.38 -14.80
C GLU A 203 13.42 22.41 -15.70
N ASP A 204 14.63 22.03 -15.28
CA ASP A 204 15.53 21.17 -16.04
C ASP A 204 15.35 19.68 -15.72
N ALA A 205 14.67 19.34 -14.62
CA ALA A 205 14.49 17.96 -14.17
C ALA A 205 13.84 17.04 -15.22
N HIS A 206 12.97 17.60 -16.06
CA HIS A 206 12.20 16.89 -17.09
C HIS A 206 12.90 16.85 -18.46
N ASN A 207 14.00 17.59 -18.65
CA ASN A 207 14.71 17.65 -19.93
C ASN A 207 15.85 16.61 -19.97
N PRO A 208 15.79 15.57 -20.84
CA PRO A 208 16.84 14.56 -20.95
C PRO A 208 18.19 15.11 -21.43
N ASN A 209 18.19 16.27 -22.07
CA ASN A 209 19.39 16.95 -22.57
C ASN A 209 19.87 18.06 -21.62
N ALA A 210 19.28 18.20 -20.43
CA ALA A 210 19.70 19.20 -19.46
C ALA A 210 21.18 19.02 -19.07
N PRO A 211 21.95 20.12 -18.97
CA PRO A 211 23.32 20.08 -18.47
C PRO A 211 23.33 19.78 -16.97
N LEU A 212 24.09 18.77 -16.57
CA LEU A 212 24.44 18.46 -15.19
C LEU A 212 25.85 18.96 -14.90
N TYR A 213 25.98 19.78 -13.86
CA TYR A 213 27.28 20.22 -13.40
C TYR A 213 27.93 19.14 -12.54
N LEU A 214 29.16 18.79 -12.89
CA LEU A 214 29.98 17.80 -12.19
C LEU A 214 30.96 18.52 -11.26
N LEU A 215 31.03 18.08 -10.01
CA LEU A 215 31.97 18.57 -9.01
C LEU A 215 32.87 17.43 -8.56
N ALA A 216 34.12 17.78 -8.22
CA ALA A 216 35.10 16.86 -7.67
C ALA A 216 35.32 17.16 -6.19
N LEU A 217 35.03 16.17 -5.34
CA LEU A 217 35.08 16.28 -3.90
C LEU A 217 36.31 15.55 -3.34
N ARG A 218 36.91 16.09 -2.28
CA ARG A 218 38.02 15.50 -1.52
C ARG A 218 37.47 14.65 -0.39
N THR A 219 37.67 13.34 -0.45
CA THR A 219 37.29 12.42 0.62
C THR A 219 38.34 12.41 1.74
N ALA A 220 37.88 12.13 2.96
CA ALA A 220 38.73 11.87 4.11
C ALA A 220 39.40 10.47 3.98
N PRO A 221 40.41 10.14 4.81
CA PRO A 221 41.13 8.85 4.72
C PRO A 221 40.24 7.61 4.89
N ASN A 222 39.10 7.75 5.57
CA ASN A 222 38.07 6.73 5.73
C ASN A 222 37.12 6.61 4.51
N GLY A 223 37.35 7.39 3.44
CA GLY A 223 36.51 7.47 2.25
C GLY A 223 35.27 8.36 2.39
N GLY A 224 34.97 8.87 3.59
CA GLY A 224 33.79 9.67 3.89
C GLY A 224 34.02 11.19 3.83
N ALA A 225 33.00 11.94 4.26
CA ALA A 225 33.10 13.38 4.48
C ALA A 225 33.92 13.70 5.75
N LYS A 226 34.52 14.89 5.80
CA LYS A 226 35.23 15.35 7.01
C LYS A 226 34.26 15.83 8.10
N LEU A 227 33.06 16.27 7.70
CA LEU A 227 31.98 16.68 8.59
C LEU A 227 30.66 16.14 8.04
N GLU A 228 29.84 15.57 8.91
CA GLU A 228 28.52 15.02 8.59
C GLU A 228 27.41 15.74 9.36
N GLY A 229 26.17 15.54 8.90
CA GLY A 229 24.96 16.15 9.47
C GLY A 229 24.65 15.76 10.91
N ASP A 230 25.27 14.71 11.46
CA ASP A 230 25.08 14.29 12.86
C ASP A 230 25.50 15.38 13.87
N HIS A 231 26.32 16.34 13.42
CA HIS A 231 26.73 17.49 14.22
C HIS A 231 25.81 18.71 14.09
N VAL A 232 24.74 18.64 13.29
CA VAL A 232 23.76 19.73 13.15
C VAL A 232 22.72 19.61 14.25
N THR A 233 22.65 20.62 15.12
CA THR A 233 21.72 20.66 16.26
C THR A 233 20.44 21.41 15.93
N GLU A 234 20.54 22.43 15.07
CA GLU A 234 19.41 23.22 14.62
C GLU A 234 19.54 23.51 13.12
N ALA A 235 18.43 23.47 12.40
CA ALA A 235 18.34 23.91 11.01
C ALA A 235 17.04 24.70 10.83
N ARG A 236 17.04 25.86 10.18
CA ARG A 236 15.81 26.62 9.94
C ARG A 236 15.87 27.31 8.59
N MET A 237 14.71 27.49 7.99
CA MET A 237 14.59 28.39 6.84
C MET A 237 14.78 29.83 7.33
N ASP A 238 15.64 30.56 6.65
CA ASP A 238 15.90 31.99 6.87
C ASP A 238 15.98 32.69 5.51
N TYR A 239 16.03 34.02 5.50
CA TYR A 239 16.27 34.78 4.28
C TYR A 239 17.69 35.33 4.25
N SER A 240 18.37 35.15 3.12
CA SER A 240 19.73 35.65 2.98
C SER A 240 19.75 37.17 3.09
N PRO A 241 20.58 37.76 3.97
CA PRO A 241 20.66 39.21 4.13
C PRO A 241 21.16 39.94 2.88
N PHE A 242 21.81 39.24 1.95
CA PHE A 242 22.47 39.82 0.78
C PHE A 242 21.55 39.95 -0.44
N ASP A 243 20.75 38.94 -0.75
CA ASP A 243 19.90 38.90 -1.95
C ASP A 243 18.41 38.61 -1.66
N GLY A 244 18.04 38.46 -0.38
CA GLY A 244 16.67 38.22 0.05
C GLY A 244 16.12 36.84 -0.34
N LYS A 245 16.97 35.92 -0.81
CA LYS A 245 16.52 34.57 -1.20
C LYS A 245 16.42 33.64 0.00
N PRO A 246 15.53 32.64 -0.02
CA PRO A 246 15.46 31.61 1.01
C PRO A 246 16.77 30.83 1.13
N GLU A 247 17.27 30.66 2.33
CA GLU A 247 18.43 29.82 2.67
C GLU A 247 18.12 28.93 3.88
N VAL A 248 18.92 27.89 4.09
CA VAL A 248 18.81 27.04 5.27
C VAL A 248 19.94 27.36 6.23
N SER A 249 19.62 28.10 7.28
CA SER A 249 20.54 28.38 8.38
C SER A 249 20.68 27.14 9.27
N MET A 250 21.90 26.81 9.68
CA MET A 250 22.23 25.65 10.50
C MET A 250 23.18 26.05 11.64
N ALA A 251 22.93 25.47 12.81
CA ALA A 251 23.83 25.53 13.95
C ALA A 251 24.41 24.14 14.23
N MET A 252 25.70 24.10 14.55
CA MET A 252 26.41 22.86 14.87
C MET A 252 26.64 22.71 16.38
N ASP A 253 26.86 21.48 16.82
CA ASP A 253 27.40 21.20 18.15
C ASP A 253 28.86 21.69 18.30
N VAL A 254 29.42 21.59 19.51
CA VAL A 254 30.78 22.05 19.81
C VAL A 254 31.85 21.28 19.01
N ALA A 255 31.62 20.01 18.70
CA ALA A 255 32.56 19.18 17.95
C ALA A 255 32.54 19.55 16.45
N GLY A 256 31.34 19.65 15.87
CA GLY A 256 31.10 20.09 14.50
C GLY A 256 31.62 21.50 14.27
N ALA A 257 31.38 22.43 15.18
CA ALA A 257 31.90 23.80 15.10
C ALA A 257 33.43 23.83 15.03
N ARG A 258 34.13 22.96 15.79
CA ARG A 258 35.60 22.85 15.75
C ARG A 258 36.09 22.28 14.42
N ILE A 259 35.43 21.24 13.90
CA ILE A 259 35.78 20.63 12.61
C ILE A 259 35.53 21.64 11.48
N TRP A 260 34.40 22.35 11.52
CA TRP A 260 34.01 23.37 10.56
C TRP A 260 34.94 24.57 10.57
N LYS A 261 35.33 25.04 11.76
CA LYS A 261 36.35 26.08 11.95
C LYS A 261 37.66 25.70 11.26
N LYS A 262 38.15 24.48 11.49
CA LYS A 262 39.37 23.99 10.84
C LYS A 262 39.20 23.86 9.32
N MET A 263 38.09 23.28 8.86
CA MET A 263 37.82 23.10 7.43
C MET A 263 37.75 24.45 6.71
N THR A 264 37.08 25.45 7.27
CA THR A 264 37.01 26.79 6.67
C THR A 264 38.34 27.52 6.74
N GLY A 265 39.09 27.41 7.84
CA GLY A 265 40.44 27.97 7.96
C GLY A 265 41.45 27.39 6.96
N ASP A 266 41.43 26.08 6.74
CA ASP A 266 42.33 25.39 5.80
C ASP A 266 41.98 25.66 4.32
N ASN A 267 40.79 26.21 4.04
CA ASN A 267 40.24 26.37 2.69
C ASN A 267 39.83 27.82 2.35
N VAL A 268 40.40 28.83 3.02
CA VAL A 268 40.17 30.24 2.65
C VAL A 268 40.54 30.48 1.17
N GLY A 269 39.63 31.09 0.42
CA GLY A 269 39.77 31.30 -1.03
C GLY A 269 39.50 30.05 -1.88
N LYS A 270 39.04 28.94 -1.28
CA LYS A 270 38.60 27.71 -1.95
C LYS A 270 37.13 27.43 -1.65
N TYR A 271 36.57 26.39 -2.26
CA TYR A 271 35.14 26.06 -2.14
C TYR A 271 34.92 24.83 -1.27
N VAL A 272 33.88 24.88 -0.44
CA VAL A 272 33.40 23.75 0.36
C VAL A 272 32.00 23.38 -0.14
N ALA A 273 31.84 22.14 -0.57
CA ALA A 273 30.57 21.62 -1.06
C ALA A 273 29.71 21.09 0.09
N VAL A 274 28.44 21.46 0.07
CA VAL A 274 27.37 20.90 0.88
C VAL A 274 26.65 19.87 0.04
N VAL A 275 26.73 18.61 0.46
CA VAL A 275 26.21 17.46 -0.25
C VAL A 275 25.08 16.85 0.57
N LEU A 276 23.97 16.56 -0.09
CA LEU A 276 22.84 15.85 0.51
C LEU A 276 22.46 14.70 -0.42
N ASP A 277 22.47 13.48 0.11
CA ASP A 277 22.11 12.25 -0.62
C ASP A 277 22.88 12.11 -1.95
N ASP A 278 24.20 12.30 -1.90
CA ASP A 278 25.10 12.25 -3.07
C ASP A 278 24.76 13.26 -4.19
N LYS A 279 24.16 14.41 -3.84
CA LYS A 279 23.96 15.56 -4.74
C LYS A 279 24.52 16.83 -4.10
N VAL A 280 25.28 17.61 -4.86
CA VAL A 280 25.79 18.90 -4.36
C VAL A 280 24.71 19.96 -4.45
N TYR A 281 24.29 20.53 -3.33
CA TYR A 281 23.31 21.62 -3.31
C TYR A 281 23.97 22.99 -3.45
N SER A 282 25.09 23.18 -2.75
CA SER A 282 25.82 24.44 -2.76
C SER A 282 27.31 24.19 -2.65
N ALA A 283 28.13 24.97 -3.33
CA ALA A 283 29.59 24.96 -3.15
C ALA A 283 30.12 26.40 -3.06
N PRO A 284 29.81 27.13 -1.97
CA PRO A 284 30.23 28.52 -1.81
C PRO A 284 31.75 28.66 -1.64
N LEU A 285 32.25 29.85 -2.00
CA LEU A 285 33.61 30.27 -1.72
C LEU A 285 33.76 30.56 -0.23
N VAL A 286 34.80 30.02 0.40
CA VAL A 286 35.13 30.30 1.80
C VAL A 286 35.88 31.62 1.89
N ASN A 287 35.20 32.66 2.36
CA ASN A 287 35.77 34.01 2.51
C ASN A 287 36.71 34.15 3.73
N GLY A 288 36.52 33.31 4.75
CA GLY A 288 37.28 33.35 5.99
C GLY A 288 36.90 32.20 6.92
N GLU A 289 37.62 32.09 8.03
CA GLU A 289 37.40 31.08 9.06
C GLU A 289 36.09 31.32 9.83
N ILE A 290 35.27 30.27 9.97
CA ILE A 290 33.98 30.33 10.66
C ILE A 290 34.08 29.61 12.00
N ALA A 291 34.35 30.36 13.07
CA ALA A 291 34.53 29.80 14.42
C ALA A 291 33.22 29.57 15.19
N GLY A 292 32.12 30.21 14.79
CA GLY A 292 30.86 30.25 15.54
C GLY A 292 29.94 29.04 15.37
N GLY A 293 30.28 28.06 14.53
CA GLY A 293 29.45 26.87 14.30
C GLY A 293 28.13 27.12 13.55
N ASN A 294 27.85 28.36 13.17
CA ASN A 294 26.68 28.75 12.37
C ASN A 294 27.06 28.86 10.90
N THR A 295 26.29 28.24 10.04
CA THR A 295 26.47 28.27 8.58
C THR A 295 25.12 28.30 7.88
N SER A 296 25.08 28.68 6.61
CA SER A 296 23.87 28.57 5.81
C SER A 296 24.12 27.85 4.49
N ILE A 297 23.14 27.04 4.08
CA ILE A 297 23.06 26.46 2.75
C ILE A 297 22.32 27.47 1.90
N SER A 298 23.06 28.18 1.06
CA SER A 298 22.51 29.12 0.08
C SER A 298 22.31 28.45 -1.28
N GLY A 299 21.29 28.88 -2.02
CA GLY A 299 20.91 28.29 -3.30
C GLY A 299 19.65 28.93 -3.88
N SER A 300 19.20 28.44 -5.03
CA SER A 300 17.92 28.83 -5.62
C SER A 300 16.75 28.05 -4.98
N PHE A 301 16.58 28.18 -3.66
CA PHE A 301 15.49 27.51 -2.94
C PHE A 301 14.20 28.35 -2.98
N SER A 302 13.07 27.68 -3.10
CA SER A 302 11.79 28.22 -2.66
C SER A 302 11.69 28.19 -1.12
N VAL A 303 10.80 29.01 -0.55
CA VAL A 303 10.52 29.04 0.89
C VAL A 303 10.13 27.64 1.41
N GLU A 304 9.35 26.92 0.60
CA GLU A 304 8.88 25.57 0.91
C GLU A 304 10.03 24.56 0.90
N GLU A 305 10.89 24.58 -0.12
CA GLU A 305 12.07 23.70 -0.21
C GLU A 305 13.05 23.96 0.94
N ALA A 306 13.32 25.22 1.27
CA ALA A 306 14.19 25.57 2.38
C ALA A 306 13.60 25.11 3.73
N THR A 307 12.28 25.27 3.92
CA THR A 307 11.57 24.78 5.12
C THR A 307 11.68 23.27 5.23
N ASP A 308 11.52 22.57 4.13
CA ASP A 308 11.57 21.12 4.10
C ASP A 308 12.97 20.56 4.29
N LEU A 309 13.96 21.17 3.63
CA LEU A 309 15.35 20.82 3.84
C LEU A 309 15.73 21.03 5.30
N ALA A 310 15.34 22.15 5.92
CA ALA A 310 15.52 22.37 7.35
C ALA A 310 14.86 21.27 8.20
N ASN A 311 13.63 20.87 7.87
CA ASN A 311 12.91 19.80 8.57
C ASN A 311 13.58 18.43 8.39
N ILE A 312 14.11 18.14 7.19
CA ILE A 312 14.91 16.94 6.94
C ILE A 312 16.14 16.93 7.86
N LEU A 313 16.90 18.02 7.86
CA LEU A 313 18.15 18.11 8.60
C LEU A 313 17.94 17.99 10.11
N LYS A 314 16.87 18.58 10.65
CA LYS A 314 16.46 18.38 12.05
C LYS A 314 16.13 16.93 12.40
N SER A 315 15.68 16.14 11.42
CA SER A 315 15.24 14.77 11.64
C SER A 315 16.38 13.74 11.64
N GLY A 316 17.61 14.15 11.31
CA GLY A 316 18.78 13.28 11.22
C GLY A 316 18.78 12.37 9.99
N LYS A 317 19.91 11.70 9.73
CA LYS A 317 20.07 10.78 8.58
C LYS A 317 19.41 9.41 8.84
N LEU A 318 18.82 8.81 7.81
CA LEU A 318 18.38 7.42 7.83
C LEU A 318 19.59 6.50 7.62
N PRO A 319 19.67 5.35 8.32
CA PRO A 319 20.73 4.37 8.11
C PRO A 319 20.76 3.78 6.69
N ALA A 320 19.62 3.73 6.00
CA ALA A 320 19.47 3.18 4.66
C ALA A 320 18.39 3.94 3.86
N PRO A 321 18.52 4.04 2.52
CA PRO A 321 17.49 4.65 1.66
C PRO A 321 16.23 3.81 1.62
N ALA A 322 15.07 4.47 1.67
CA ALA A 322 13.78 3.81 1.48
C ALA A 322 13.38 3.81 -0.01
N ARG A 323 12.77 2.72 -0.45
CA ARG A 323 12.19 2.58 -1.79
C ARG A 323 10.68 2.45 -1.67
N ILE A 324 9.96 3.22 -2.49
CA ILE A 324 8.52 3.04 -2.66
C ILE A 324 8.30 1.77 -3.50
N VAL A 325 7.73 0.74 -2.88
CA VAL A 325 7.43 -0.56 -3.52
C VAL A 325 5.95 -0.70 -3.91
N GLN A 326 5.11 0.12 -3.28
CA GLN A 326 3.69 0.28 -3.58
C GLN A 326 3.30 1.71 -3.24
N GLU A 327 2.48 2.32 -4.08
CA GLU A 327 1.90 3.63 -3.84
C GLU A 327 0.45 3.66 -4.28
N GLN A 328 -0.39 4.36 -3.51
CA GLN A 328 -1.75 4.69 -3.89
C GLN A 328 -2.03 6.15 -3.56
N VAL A 329 -2.35 6.93 -4.60
CA VAL A 329 -2.77 8.33 -4.47
C VAL A 329 -4.26 8.41 -4.79
N VAL A 330 -5.05 9.00 -3.89
CA VAL A 330 -6.48 9.21 -4.06
C VAL A 330 -6.76 10.71 -4.07
N GLY A 331 -7.44 11.17 -5.11
CA GLY A 331 -7.80 12.57 -5.31
C GLY A 331 -8.88 13.05 -4.33
N PRO A 332 -8.91 14.35 -3.97
CA PRO A 332 -9.84 14.89 -2.98
C PRO A 332 -11.32 14.70 -3.35
N THR A 333 -11.66 14.80 -4.64
CA THR A 333 -13.02 14.62 -5.17
C THR A 333 -13.52 13.19 -5.00
N LEU A 334 -12.72 12.21 -5.45
CA LEU A 334 -13.05 10.79 -5.31
C LEU A 334 -13.14 10.41 -3.83
N GLY A 335 -12.24 10.94 -2.98
CA GLY A 335 -12.28 10.75 -1.54
C GLY A 335 -13.53 11.33 -0.88
N ALA A 336 -13.93 12.56 -1.23
CA ALA A 336 -15.13 13.20 -0.68
C ALA A 336 -16.43 12.47 -1.07
N GLU A 337 -16.57 12.11 -2.36
CA GLU A 337 -17.70 11.32 -2.85
C GLU A 337 -17.76 9.95 -2.15
N SER A 338 -16.61 9.30 -1.99
CA SER A 338 -16.43 8.03 -1.30
C SER A 338 -16.84 8.08 0.18
N ILE A 339 -16.43 9.13 0.90
CA ILE A 339 -16.79 9.33 2.31
C ILE A 339 -18.29 9.57 2.44
N ALA A 340 -18.86 10.42 1.58
CA ALA A 340 -20.29 10.70 1.59
C ALA A 340 -21.12 9.44 1.29
N ALA A 341 -20.72 8.66 0.28
CA ALA A 341 -21.32 7.38 -0.07
C ALA A 341 -21.26 6.39 1.10
N GLY A 342 -20.07 6.22 1.69
CA GLY A 342 -19.86 5.38 2.87
C GLY A 342 -20.74 5.79 4.06
N MET A 343 -20.77 7.09 4.39
CA MET A 343 -21.59 7.61 5.48
C MET A 343 -23.09 7.42 5.23
N ASN A 344 -23.55 7.68 4.00
CA ASN A 344 -24.94 7.44 3.61
C ASN A 344 -25.31 5.96 3.76
N SER A 345 -24.44 5.04 3.32
CA SER A 345 -24.67 3.61 3.46
C SER A 345 -24.78 3.17 4.93
N LEU A 346 -23.99 3.79 5.83
CA LEU A 346 -24.05 3.55 7.28
C LEU A 346 -25.37 4.04 7.88
N VAL A 347 -25.78 5.28 7.60
CA VAL A 347 -27.02 5.85 8.13
C VAL A 347 -28.25 5.10 7.60
N ILE A 348 -28.30 4.80 6.30
CA ILE A 348 -29.40 4.06 5.70
C ILE A 348 -29.47 2.64 6.27
N SER A 349 -28.32 1.95 6.40
CA SER A 349 -28.27 0.62 7.01
C SER A 349 -28.76 0.63 8.46
N PHE A 350 -28.32 1.60 9.25
CA PHE A 350 -28.77 1.78 10.62
C PHE A 350 -30.30 1.95 10.69
N LEU A 351 -30.87 2.87 9.89
CA LEU A 351 -32.31 3.14 9.91
C LEU A 351 -33.13 1.94 9.43
N VAL A 352 -32.69 1.26 8.37
CA VAL A 352 -33.38 0.10 7.83
C VAL A 352 -33.39 -1.05 8.84
N ILE A 353 -32.25 -1.36 9.46
CA ILE A 353 -32.17 -2.40 10.51
C ILE A 353 -32.96 -1.99 11.75
N PHE A 354 -32.89 -0.72 12.15
CA PHE A 354 -33.67 -0.18 13.27
C PHE A 354 -35.17 -0.42 13.07
N VAL A 355 -35.69 -0.10 11.88
CA VAL A 355 -37.10 -0.33 11.52
C VAL A 355 -37.42 -1.82 11.47
N LEU A 356 -36.56 -2.63 10.85
CA LEU A 356 -36.74 -4.08 10.77
C LEU A 356 -36.87 -4.73 12.16
N MET A 357 -36.05 -4.32 13.13
CA MET A 357 -36.11 -4.84 14.49
C MET A 357 -37.44 -4.51 15.19
N LEU A 358 -37.99 -3.32 14.97
CA LEU A 358 -39.32 -2.95 15.49
C LEU A 358 -40.44 -3.73 14.80
N LEU A 359 -40.36 -3.88 13.48
CA LEU A 359 -41.38 -4.59 12.68
C LEU A 359 -41.43 -6.08 13.00
N TYR A 360 -40.28 -6.70 13.28
CA TYR A 360 -40.21 -8.13 13.52
C TYR A 360 -40.39 -8.49 15.00
N PHE A 361 -39.72 -7.80 15.92
CA PHE A 361 -39.72 -8.09 17.38
C PHE A 361 -40.64 -7.20 18.22
N ASN A 362 -41.47 -6.34 17.61
CA ASN A 362 -42.40 -5.46 18.33
C ASN A 362 -41.66 -4.57 19.35
N THR A 363 -42.20 -4.41 20.56
CA THR A 363 -41.60 -3.63 21.65
C THR A 363 -40.23 -4.13 22.10
N ALA A 364 -39.90 -5.42 21.94
CA ALA A 364 -38.55 -5.93 22.24
C ALA A 364 -37.51 -5.41 21.23
N GLY A 365 -37.94 -5.00 20.03
CA GLY A 365 -37.08 -4.35 19.05
C GLY A 365 -36.41 -3.07 19.58
N TRP A 366 -37.03 -2.36 20.52
CA TRP A 366 -36.40 -1.21 21.18
C TRP A 366 -35.15 -1.58 21.97
N VAL A 367 -35.16 -2.76 22.62
CA VAL A 367 -34.01 -3.26 23.38
C VAL A 367 -32.85 -3.53 22.43
N ALA A 368 -33.12 -4.19 21.31
CA ALA A 368 -32.11 -4.42 20.27
C ALA A 368 -31.59 -3.10 19.66
N ASN A 369 -32.47 -2.13 19.42
CA ASN A 369 -32.07 -0.85 18.84
C ASN A 369 -31.23 0.00 19.80
N ILE A 370 -31.48 -0.06 21.11
CA ILE A 370 -30.61 0.57 22.11
C ILE A 370 -29.22 -0.09 22.08
N ALA A 371 -29.16 -1.43 22.05
CA ALA A 371 -27.91 -2.17 21.96
C ALA A 371 -27.15 -1.84 20.65
N LEU A 372 -27.85 -1.79 19.51
CA LEU A 372 -27.30 -1.42 18.21
C LEU A 372 -26.73 0.00 18.21
N THR A 373 -27.48 0.97 18.75
CA THR A 373 -27.05 2.38 18.82
C THR A 373 -25.78 2.51 19.64
N LEU A 374 -25.74 1.86 20.81
CA LEU A 374 -24.56 1.87 21.68
C LEU A 374 -23.39 1.12 21.03
N ASN A 375 -23.63 0.03 20.31
CA ASN A 375 -22.57 -0.67 19.60
C ASN A 375 -21.88 0.23 18.56
N VAL A 376 -22.66 0.89 17.70
CA VAL A 376 -22.11 1.82 16.69
C VAL A 376 -21.38 2.98 17.36
N LEU A 377 -21.98 3.59 18.40
CA LEU A 377 -21.39 4.71 19.13
C LEU A 377 -20.07 4.33 19.80
N PHE A 378 -20.02 3.19 20.49
CA PHE A 378 -18.80 2.72 21.13
C PHE A 378 -17.74 2.29 20.11
N THR A 379 -18.13 1.71 18.98
CA THR A 379 -17.18 1.34 17.92
C THR A 379 -16.47 2.58 17.40
N ILE A 380 -17.22 3.64 17.05
CA ILE A 380 -16.66 4.92 16.62
C ILE A 380 -15.82 5.57 17.73
N GLY A 381 -16.30 5.52 18.98
CA GLY A 381 -15.58 6.07 20.14
C GLY A 381 -14.23 5.40 20.39
N ILE A 382 -14.15 4.07 20.29
CA ILE A 382 -12.90 3.31 20.44
C ILE A 382 -11.97 3.59 19.26
N LEU A 383 -12.46 3.58 18.02
CA LEU A 383 -11.64 3.93 16.85
C LEU A 383 -11.03 5.33 16.99
N SER A 384 -11.81 6.30 17.45
CA SER A 384 -11.32 7.65 17.73
C SER A 384 -10.28 7.68 18.86
N ALA A 385 -10.47 6.91 19.92
CA ALA A 385 -9.55 6.84 21.06
C ALA A 385 -8.21 6.18 20.69
N LEU A 386 -8.23 5.21 19.77
CA LEU A 386 -7.03 4.55 19.24
C LEU A 386 -6.34 5.36 18.14
N HIS A 387 -6.89 6.51 17.76
CA HIS A 387 -6.47 7.27 16.57
C HIS A 387 -6.43 6.38 15.31
N ALA A 388 -7.32 5.40 15.24
CA ALA A 388 -7.39 4.48 14.11
C ALA A 388 -7.92 5.22 12.87
N THR A 389 -7.26 5.03 11.73
CA THR A 389 -7.68 5.64 10.48
C THR A 389 -8.93 4.95 9.94
N LEU A 390 -10.01 5.71 9.73
CA LEU A 390 -11.24 5.18 9.16
C LEU A 390 -11.15 5.17 7.62
N THR A 391 -10.64 4.08 7.07
CA THR A 391 -10.57 3.84 5.63
C THR A 391 -11.94 3.47 5.07
N MET A 392 -12.12 3.53 3.74
CA MET A 392 -13.39 3.10 3.14
C MET A 392 -13.72 1.62 3.44
N PRO A 393 -12.76 0.67 3.38
CA PRO A 393 -12.99 -0.67 3.90
C PRO A 393 -13.35 -0.66 5.39
N GLY A 394 -12.72 0.20 6.22
CA GLY A 394 -13.16 0.41 7.60
C GLY A 394 -14.65 0.77 7.72
N ILE A 395 -15.16 1.68 6.89
CA ILE A 395 -16.59 2.02 6.84
C ILE A 395 -17.44 0.81 6.44
N ALA A 396 -17.01 0.01 5.45
CA ALA A 396 -17.70 -1.23 5.10
C ALA A 396 -17.76 -2.21 6.27
N GLY A 397 -16.70 -2.27 7.09
CA GLY A 397 -16.66 -3.00 8.36
C GLY A 397 -17.69 -2.48 9.37
N LEU A 398 -17.87 -1.17 9.51
CA LEU A 398 -18.94 -0.60 10.36
C LEU A 398 -20.34 -0.99 9.86
N VAL A 399 -20.58 -0.91 8.55
CA VAL A 399 -21.88 -1.25 7.93
C VAL A 399 -22.20 -2.73 8.12
N LEU A 400 -21.22 -3.61 7.90
CA LEU A 400 -21.36 -5.03 8.19
C LEU A 400 -21.59 -5.27 9.69
N GLY A 401 -20.87 -4.54 10.53
CA GLY A 401 -21.01 -4.53 11.98
C GLY A 401 -22.44 -4.26 12.44
N ILE A 402 -23.18 -3.35 11.79
CA ILE A 402 -24.61 -3.10 12.08
C ILE A 402 -25.47 -4.36 11.86
N GLY A 403 -25.24 -5.08 10.76
CA GLY A 403 -25.98 -6.30 10.44
C GLY A 403 -25.73 -7.43 11.45
N MET A 404 -24.48 -7.54 11.91
CA MET A 404 -24.06 -8.52 12.93
C MET A 404 -24.36 -8.07 14.38
N ALA A 405 -24.45 -6.77 14.64
CA ALA A 405 -24.70 -6.21 15.98
C ALA A 405 -26.03 -6.68 16.58
N VAL A 406 -27.04 -6.83 15.73
CA VAL A 406 -28.38 -7.27 16.13
C VAL A 406 -28.52 -8.79 16.20
N ASP A 407 -27.54 -9.55 15.70
CA ASP A 407 -27.55 -11.02 15.66
C ASP A 407 -27.73 -11.60 17.06
N THR A 408 -26.92 -11.16 18.02
CA THR A 408 -27.03 -11.56 19.44
C THR A 408 -28.45 -11.37 19.97
N ASN A 409 -29.08 -10.23 19.67
CA ASN A 409 -30.45 -9.95 20.11
C ASN A 409 -31.47 -10.85 19.41
N VAL A 410 -31.32 -11.09 18.09
CA VAL A 410 -32.19 -12.01 17.33
C VAL A 410 -32.16 -13.41 17.94
N ILE A 411 -30.96 -13.94 18.23
CA ILE A 411 -30.78 -15.28 18.82
C ILE A 411 -31.49 -15.36 20.18
N ILE A 412 -31.25 -14.38 21.07
CA ILE A 412 -31.84 -14.33 22.40
C ILE A 412 -33.37 -14.20 22.32
N PHE A 413 -33.89 -13.31 21.48
CA PHE A 413 -35.32 -13.05 21.37
C PHE A 413 -36.08 -14.22 20.76
N GLU A 414 -35.52 -14.89 19.75
CA GLU A 414 -36.11 -16.13 19.24
C GLU A 414 -36.12 -17.22 20.32
N ARG A 415 -35.08 -17.33 21.14
CA ARG A 415 -35.12 -18.27 22.26
C ARG A 415 -36.17 -17.90 23.31
N ILE A 416 -36.31 -16.63 23.65
CA ILE A 416 -37.36 -16.18 24.58
C ILE A 416 -38.76 -16.50 24.00
N LYS A 417 -38.97 -16.32 22.69
CA LYS A 417 -40.23 -16.70 22.01
C LYS A 417 -40.50 -18.20 22.08
N GLU A 418 -39.48 -19.05 21.93
CA GLU A 418 -39.61 -20.50 22.11
C GLU A 418 -40.06 -20.84 23.54
N GLU A 419 -39.37 -20.29 24.54
CA GLU A 419 -39.65 -20.56 25.96
C GLU A 419 -41.04 -20.02 26.37
N LEU A 420 -41.46 -18.86 25.85
CA LEU A 420 -42.84 -18.33 26.02
C LEU A 420 -43.89 -19.23 25.33
N SER A 421 -43.59 -19.71 24.12
CA SER A 421 -44.50 -20.61 23.39
C SER A 421 -44.64 -21.97 24.06
N SER A 422 -43.66 -22.38 24.87
CA SER A 422 -43.71 -23.59 25.70
C SER A 422 -44.54 -23.43 26.98
N GLY A 423 -45.14 -22.25 27.22
CA GLY A 423 -46.04 -21.99 28.34
C GLY A 423 -45.38 -21.49 29.62
N LYS A 424 -44.09 -21.13 29.59
CA LYS A 424 -43.39 -20.58 30.76
C LYS A 424 -43.84 -19.15 31.09
N SER A 425 -43.71 -18.77 32.36
CA SER A 425 -43.92 -17.39 32.78
C SER A 425 -42.90 -16.44 32.13
N TYR A 426 -43.26 -15.17 31.97
CA TYR A 426 -42.39 -14.18 31.31
C TYR A 426 -40.98 -14.10 31.93
N ALA A 427 -40.89 -13.99 33.26
CA ALA A 427 -39.62 -13.88 33.97
C ALA A 427 -38.74 -15.12 33.80
N GLN A 428 -39.36 -16.32 33.83
CA GLN A 428 -38.64 -17.57 33.62
C GLN A 428 -38.20 -17.72 32.16
N ALA A 429 -39.06 -17.38 31.21
CA ALA A 429 -38.73 -17.44 29.78
C ALA A 429 -37.59 -16.49 29.41
N VAL A 430 -37.55 -15.27 29.97
CA VAL A 430 -36.43 -14.34 29.78
C VAL A 430 -35.14 -14.91 30.36
N THR A 431 -35.18 -15.40 31.60
CA THR A 431 -33.99 -15.96 32.29
C THR A 431 -33.42 -17.16 31.53
N ASP A 432 -34.28 -18.11 31.16
CA ASP A 432 -33.89 -19.29 30.38
C ASP A 432 -33.44 -18.91 28.97
N GLY A 433 -34.07 -17.90 28.36
CA GLY A 433 -33.70 -17.35 27.07
C GLY A 433 -32.25 -16.86 27.03
N TYR A 434 -31.86 -15.99 27.97
CA TYR A 434 -30.47 -15.54 28.09
C TYR A 434 -29.51 -16.68 28.46
N LYS A 435 -29.88 -17.55 29.41
CA LYS A 435 -29.00 -18.65 29.87
C LYS A 435 -28.68 -19.62 28.74
N ARG A 436 -29.69 -20.02 27.95
CA ARG A 436 -29.54 -21.02 26.88
C ARG A 436 -28.99 -20.45 25.59
N SER A 437 -29.10 -19.15 25.38
CA SER A 437 -28.54 -18.49 24.18
C SER A 437 -27.07 -18.12 24.33
N TYR A 438 -26.52 -18.10 25.55
CA TYR A 438 -25.14 -17.67 25.81
C TYR A 438 -24.10 -18.48 25.03
N ALA A 439 -24.20 -19.82 25.07
CA ALA A 439 -23.26 -20.70 24.37
C ALA A 439 -23.31 -20.54 22.84
N PRO A 440 -24.49 -20.61 22.18
CA PRO A 440 -24.60 -20.36 20.74
C PRO A 440 -24.09 -18.99 20.30
N VAL A 441 -24.43 -17.93 21.05
CA VAL A 441 -24.00 -16.56 20.75
C VAL A 441 -22.48 -16.45 20.82
N LEU A 442 -21.87 -16.98 21.90
CA LEU A 442 -20.43 -16.93 22.08
C LEU A 442 -19.71 -17.70 20.97
N ASP A 443 -20.18 -18.90 20.63
CA ASP A 443 -19.55 -19.73 19.61
C ASP A 443 -19.57 -19.04 18.23
N GLY A 444 -20.72 -18.47 17.86
CA GLY A 444 -20.87 -17.69 16.64
C GLY A 444 -19.91 -16.50 16.55
N HIS A 445 -19.78 -15.74 17.64
CA HIS A 445 -18.87 -14.59 17.67
C HIS A 445 -17.39 -14.99 17.74
N VAL A 446 -17.04 -16.10 18.39
CA VAL A 446 -15.64 -16.58 18.45
C VAL A 446 -15.16 -16.97 17.05
N THR A 447 -16.00 -17.61 16.25
CA THR A 447 -15.62 -18.01 14.89
C THR A 447 -15.43 -16.83 13.95
N THR A 448 -16.33 -15.85 13.99
CA THR A 448 -16.20 -14.60 13.23
C THR A 448 -15.01 -13.77 13.71
N LEU A 449 -14.78 -13.69 15.03
CA LEU A 449 -13.60 -13.05 15.61
C LEU A 449 -12.31 -13.72 15.16
N LEU A 450 -12.26 -15.06 15.13
CA LEU A 450 -11.09 -15.81 14.66
C LEU A 450 -10.74 -15.44 13.21
N THR A 451 -11.74 -15.38 12.32
CA THR A 451 -11.51 -14.95 10.94
C THR A 451 -11.06 -13.49 10.84
N ALA A 452 -11.62 -12.60 11.65
CA ALA A 452 -11.23 -11.19 11.67
C ALA A 452 -9.81 -10.98 12.22
N VAL A 453 -9.38 -11.76 13.21
CA VAL A 453 -8.01 -11.74 13.75
C VAL A 453 -7.01 -12.27 12.72
N ILE A 454 -7.34 -13.34 11.99
CA ILE A 454 -6.50 -13.83 10.90
C ILE A 454 -6.38 -12.77 9.81
N LEU A 455 -7.49 -12.10 9.47
CA LEU A 455 -7.48 -10.99 8.53
C LEU A 455 -6.65 -9.80 9.04
N PHE A 456 -6.64 -9.54 10.34
CA PHE A 456 -5.81 -8.49 10.95
C PHE A 456 -4.31 -8.82 10.88
N ILE A 457 -3.93 -10.09 11.09
CA ILE A 457 -2.53 -10.53 11.08
C ILE A 457 -1.97 -10.63 9.65
N PHE A 458 -2.76 -11.15 8.71
CA PHE A 458 -2.31 -11.41 7.33
C PHE A 458 -2.77 -10.36 6.32
N GLY A 459 -3.73 -9.51 6.69
CA GLY A 459 -4.21 -8.42 5.85
C GLY A 459 -3.17 -7.32 5.72
N LEU A 460 -3.13 -6.69 4.54
CA LEU A 460 -2.22 -5.59 4.23
C LEU A 460 -3.03 -4.31 4.00
N GLY A 461 -2.38 -3.14 4.09
CA GLY A 461 -2.96 -1.84 3.73
C GLY A 461 -4.42 -1.61 4.20
N PRO A 462 -5.37 -1.30 3.29
CA PRO A 462 -6.76 -0.96 3.65
C PRO A 462 -7.56 -2.05 4.37
N VAL A 463 -7.21 -3.33 4.19
CA VAL A 463 -7.91 -4.47 4.80
C VAL A 463 -7.66 -4.56 6.30
N LEU A 464 -6.52 -4.03 6.78
CA LEU A 464 -6.26 -3.92 8.21
C LEU A 464 -7.28 -3.00 8.90
N GLY A 465 -7.65 -1.89 8.27
CA GLY A 465 -8.68 -0.96 8.78
C GLY A 465 -10.06 -1.62 8.86
N PHE A 466 -10.42 -2.42 7.84
CA PHE A 466 -11.63 -3.25 7.86
C PHE A 466 -11.60 -4.26 9.01
N ALA A 467 -10.52 -5.04 9.15
CA ALA A 467 -10.38 -6.06 10.18
C ALA A 467 -10.44 -5.47 11.59
N THR A 468 -9.74 -4.35 11.83
CA THR A 468 -9.74 -3.63 13.11
C THR A 468 -11.15 -3.20 13.51
N THR A 469 -11.87 -2.60 12.56
CA THR A 469 -13.24 -2.16 12.76
C THR A 469 -14.17 -3.34 13.07
N GLN A 470 -14.02 -4.43 12.32
CA GLN A 470 -14.81 -5.64 12.50
C GLN A 470 -14.57 -6.30 13.87
N ILE A 471 -13.31 -6.41 14.31
CA ILE A 471 -12.96 -6.94 15.63
C ILE A 471 -13.64 -6.14 16.74
N ILE A 472 -13.50 -4.80 16.70
CA ILE A 472 -14.10 -3.92 17.71
C ILE A 472 -15.62 -4.07 17.72
N SER A 473 -16.26 -4.05 16.54
CA SER A 473 -17.70 -4.19 16.39
C SER A 473 -18.24 -5.54 16.89
N ILE A 474 -17.52 -6.65 16.65
CA ILE A 474 -17.92 -8.00 17.13
C ILE A 474 -17.84 -8.07 18.66
N LEU A 475 -16.76 -7.54 19.26
CA LEU A 475 -16.59 -7.52 20.71
C LEU A 475 -17.65 -6.66 21.40
N LEU A 476 -17.94 -5.49 20.83
CA LEU A 476 -18.99 -4.61 21.34
C LEU A 476 -20.40 -5.14 21.07
N SER A 477 -20.61 -5.93 20.00
CA SER A 477 -21.85 -6.66 19.75
C SER A 477 -22.14 -7.65 20.88
N LEU A 478 -21.14 -8.46 21.30
CA LEU A 478 -21.29 -9.36 22.45
C LEU A 478 -21.62 -8.58 23.73
N PHE A 479 -20.89 -7.50 23.99
CA PHE A 479 -21.10 -6.67 25.18
C PHE A 479 -22.49 -6.02 25.20
N CYS A 480 -22.86 -5.29 24.15
CA CYS A 480 -24.15 -4.58 24.08
C CYS A 480 -25.32 -5.55 23.93
N GLY A 481 -25.18 -6.57 23.06
CA GLY A 481 -26.21 -7.55 22.77
C GLY A 481 -26.58 -8.43 23.97
N ILE A 482 -25.62 -8.75 24.85
CA ILE A 482 -25.87 -9.54 26.06
C ILE A 482 -26.12 -8.63 27.27
N LEU A 483 -25.14 -7.81 27.66
CA LEU A 483 -25.16 -7.09 28.93
C LEU A 483 -26.15 -5.93 28.91
N VAL A 484 -26.08 -5.06 27.90
CA VAL A 484 -26.99 -3.91 27.81
C VAL A 484 -28.42 -4.36 27.57
N SER A 485 -28.63 -5.31 26.65
CA SER A 485 -29.96 -5.89 26.39
C SER A 485 -30.59 -6.46 27.66
N ARG A 486 -29.82 -7.21 28.46
CA ARG A 486 -30.28 -7.77 29.72
C ARG A 486 -30.58 -6.69 30.75
N LEU A 487 -29.70 -5.70 30.89
CA LEU A 487 -29.90 -4.58 31.81
C LEU A 487 -31.20 -3.82 31.51
N VAL A 488 -31.45 -3.50 30.23
CA VAL A 488 -32.68 -2.80 29.81
C VAL A 488 -33.92 -3.67 30.09
N THR A 489 -33.83 -4.97 29.82
CA THR A 489 -34.91 -5.93 30.07
C THR A 489 -35.25 -6.03 31.56
N ASP A 490 -34.24 -6.15 32.42
CA ASP A 490 -34.39 -6.26 33.87
C ASP A 490 -34.95 -4.95 34.49
N ILE A 491 -34.47 -3.79 34.04
CA ILE A 491 -34.98 -2.48 34.47
C ILE A 491 -36.47 -2.33 34.11
N TYR A 492 -36.86 -2.73 32.90
CA TYR A 492 -38.25 -2.64 32.46
C TYR A 492 -39.16 -3.61 33.23
N MET A 493 -38.67 -4.83 33.49
CA MET A 493 -39.38 -5.84 34.27
C MET A 493 -39.56 -5.44 35.74
N LYS A 494 -38.59 -4.75 36.35
CA LYS A 494 -38.73 -4.17 37.71
C LYS A 494 -39.86 -3.14 37.83
N ARG A 495 -40.30 -2.54 36.72
CA ARG A 495 -41.45 -1.63 36.66
C ARG A 495 -42.77 -2.37 36.40
N GLU A 496 -42.80 -3.68 36.59
CA GLU A 496 -43.95 -4.57 36.32
C GLU A 496 -44.44 -4.53 34.86
N ARG A 497 -43.55 -4.20 33.92
CA ARG A 497 -43.85 -4.16 32.48
C ARG A 497 -43.10 -5.27 31.76
N HIS A 498 -43.74 -5.85 30.74
CA HIS A 498 -43.14 -6.88 29.90
C HIS A 498 -43.01 -6.40 28.46
N PHE A 499 -41.96 -6.84 27.77
CA PHE A 499 -41.82 -6.64 26.34
C PHE A 499 -42.62 -7.71 25.59
N ASN A 500 -43.32 -7.29 24.55
CA ASN A 500 -43.87 -8.20 23.55
C ASN A 500 -42.78 -8.52 22.53
N TYR A 501 -42.54 -9.81 22.31
CA TYR A 501 -41.59 -10.34 21.32
C TYR A 501 -42.27 -10.82 20.04
N PHE A 502 -43.60 -10.94 20.04
CA PHE A 502 -44.37 -11.45 18.91
C PHE A 502 -45.09 -10.32 18.16
N THR A 503 -44.99 -10.35 16.84
CA THR A 503 -45.81 -9.56 15.91
C THR A 503 -46.74 -10.46 15.11
N SER A 504 -47.74 -9.88 14.44
CA SER A 504 -48.62 -10.64 13.53
C SER A 504 -47.83 -11.32 12.39
N ILE A 505 -46.73 -10.71 11.97
CA ILE A 505 -45.79 -11.26 10.97
C ILE A 505 -45.00 -12.39 11.61
N SER A 506 -44.31 -12.14 12.72
CA SER A 506 -43.46 -13.12 13.40
C SER A 506 -44.23 -14.36 13.92
N LYS A 507 -45.54 -14.23 14.20
CA LYS A 507 -46.41 -15.38 14.53
C LYS A 507 -46.78 -16.26 13.34
N LYS A 508 -46.81 -15.70 12.11
CA LYS A 508 -47.16 -16.43 10.88
C LYS A 508 -45.93 -17.03 10.22
N VAL A 509 -44.79 -16.35 10.32
CA VAL A 509 -43.50 -16.77 9.77
C VAL A 509 -43.00 -18.01 10.54
N PHE A 510 -42.78 -19.11 9.82
CA PHE A 510 -42.16 -20.38 10.25
C PHE A 510 -42.72 -21.15 11.46
N ARG A 511 -43.79 -20.70 12.13
CA ARG A 511 -44.39 -21.38 13.31
C ARG A 511 -44.97 -22.79 13.05
N LYS A 512 -45.02 -23.24 11.79
CA LYS A 512 -45.46 -24.57 11.33
C LYS A 512 -44.56 -25.11 10.20
N ALA A 513 -43.30 -24.70 10.14
CA ALA A 513 -42.37 -25.22 9.13
C ALA A 513 -42.07 -26.69 9.42
N HIS A 514 -42.51 -27.59 8.53
CA HIS A 514 -42.19 -29.01 8.52
C HIS A 514 -41.59 -29.38 7.16
N PHE A 515 -40.53 -28.69 6.78
CA PHE A 515 -39.83 -28.98 5.54
C PHE A 515 -38.94 -30.22 5.74
N HIS A 516 -38.87 -31.08 4.73
CA HIS A 516 -38.11 -32.33 4.76
C HIS A 516 -36.73 -32.15 4.13
N PHE A 517 -35.87 -31.34 4.75
CA PHE A 517 -34.55 -30.96 4.25
C PHE A 517 -33.65 -32.18 3.97
N ILE A 518 -33.65 -33.16 4.88
CA ILE A 518 -32.78 -34.35 4.80
C ILE A 518 -33.18 -35.33 3.67
N GLU A 519 -34.42 -35.26 3.18
CA GLU A 519 -34.89 -36.08 2.06
C GLU A 519 -34.31 -35.61 0.73
N PHE A 520 -34.11 -34.29 0.57
CA PHE A 520 -33.56 -33.69 -0.65
C PHE A 520 -32.04 -33.76 -0.75
N ARG A 521 -31.34 -34.39 0.21
CA ARG A 521 -29.86 -34.40 0.25
C ARG A 521 -29.17 -34.94 -1.01
N LYS A 522 -29.80 -35.87 -1.72
CA LYS A 522 -29.25 -36.39 -2.99
C LYS A 522 -29.20 -35.31 -4.07
N ILE A 523 -30.22 -34.45 -4.13
CA ILE A 523 -30.29 -33.34 -5.08
C ILE A 523 -29.28 -32.27 -4.68
N THR A 524 -29.18 -31.96 -3.38
CA THR A 524 -28.23 -30.94 -2.90
C THR A 524 -26.79 -31.36 -3.15
N TYR A 525 -26.45 -32.65 -3.01
CA TYR A 525 -25.12 -33.16 -3.39
C TYR A 525 -24.83 -33.02 -4.89
N ILE A 526 -25.80 -33.28 -5.76
CA ILE A 526 -25.63 -33.07 -7.20
C ILE A 526 -25.35 -31.59 -7.48
N ILE A 527 -26.12 -30.69 -6.88
CA ILE A 527 -25.90 -29.24 -7.00
C ILE A 527 -24.50 -28.86 -6.48
N SER A 528 -24.10 -29.35 -5.32
CA SER A 528 -22.78 -29.07 -4.75
C SER A 528 -21.62 -29.61 -5.60
N ILE A 529 -21.79 -30.77 -6.25
CA ILE A 529 -20.81 -31.29 -7.21
C ILE A 529 -20.73 -30.40 -8.45
N VAL A 530 -21.86 -29.96 -9.00
CA VAL A 530 -21.88 -29.03 -10.14
C VAL A 530 -21.21 -27.71 -9.77
N VAL A 531 -21.51 -27.17 -8.59
CA VAL A 531 -20.85 -25.98 -8.04
C VAL A 531 -19.36 -26.18 -7.88
N LEU A 532 -18.92 -27.33 -7.37
CA LEU A 532 -17.50 -27.65 -7.25
C LEU A 532 -16.83 -27.71 -8.63
N LEU A 533 -17.47 -28.32 -9.61
CA LEU A 533 -16.98 -28.36 -10.99
C LEU A 533 -16.91 -26.97 -11.63
N LEU A 534 -17.88 -26.09 -11.38
CA LEU A 534 -17.83 -24.70 -11.81
C LEU A 534 -16.75 -23.91 -11.08
N GLY A 535 -16.56 -24.15 -9.78
CA GLY A 535 -15.48 -23.58 -8.98
C GLY A 535 -14.11 -24.00 -9.49
N VAL A 536 -13.92 -25.28 -9.85
CA VAL A 536 -12.69 -25.74 -10.50
C VAL A 536 -12.57 -25.18 -11.93
N GLY A 537 -13.67 -25.16 -12.68
CA GLY A 537 -13.77 -24.57 -14.02
C GLY A 537 -13.38 -23.08 -14.06
N SER A 538 -13.60 -22.35 -12.98
CA SER A 538 -13.26 -20.93 -12.84
C SER A 538 -11.75 -20.67 -13.01
N PHE A 539 -10.89 -21.61 -12.57
CA PHE A 539 -9.45 -21.52 -12.77
C PHE A 539 -9.04 -21.67 -14.24
N PHE A 540 -9.79 -22.44 -15.03
CA PHE A 540 -9.55 -22.60 -16.47
C PHE A 540 -10.08 -21.41 -17.28
N ASN A 541 -11.21 -20.83 -16.87
CA ASN A 541 -11.75 -19.61 -17.49
C ASN A 541 -10.97 -18.34 -17.08
N GLY A 542 -10.22 -18.42 -15.98
CA GLY A 542 -9.38 -17.36 -15.44
C GLY A 542 -10.16 -16.27 -14.70
N PHE A 543 -9.43 -15.35 -14.06
CA PHE A 543 -9.98 -14.24 -13.28
C PHE A 543 -9.38 -12.91 -13.74
N ASP A 544 -10.12 -11.83 -13.53
CA ASP A 544 -9.55 -10.49 -13.59
C ASP A 544 -8.89 -10.22 -12.24
N TYR A 545 -7.58 -9.98 -12.23
CA TYR A 545 -6.84 -9.65 -11.01
C TYR A 545 -6.74 -8.14 -10.86
N GLY A 546 -6.84 -7.66 -9.62
CA GLY A 546 -6.49 -6.28 -9.28
C GLY A 546 -4.99 -6.05 -9.45
N VAL A 547 -4.60 -4.78 -9.56
CA VAL A 547 -3.20 -4.36 -9.76
C VAL A 547 -2.28 -4.84 -8.62
N GLU A 548 -2.84 -5.07 -7.44
CA GLU A 548 -2.16 -5.62 -6.27
C GLU A 548 -1.77 -7.09 -6.43
N PHE A 549 -2.43 -7.82 -7.33
CA PHE A 549 -2.16 -9.24 -7.58
C PHE A 549 -1.48 -9.41 -8.95
N SER A 550 -1.83 -8.64 -9.96
CA SER A 550 -1.15 -8.70 -11.26
C SER A 550 0.19 -7.97 -11.27
N GLY A 551 0.40 -7.02 -10.35
CA GLY A 551 1.38 -5.96 -10.49
C GLY A 551 0.97 -4.98 -11.58
N GLY A 552 1.51 -3.77 -11.54
CA GLY A 552 1.35 -2.79 -12.62
C GLY A 552 1.09 -1.39 -12.12
N ARG A 553 0.57 -0.59 -13.05
CA ARG A 553 0.13 0.78 -12.82
C ARG A 553 -1.34 0.89 -13.17
N SER A 554 -2.12 1.48 -12.29
CA SER A 554 -3.55 1.64 -12.41
C SER A 554 -3.91 3.12 -12.25
N TYR A 555 -4.70 3.66 -13.18
CA TYR A 555 -5.09 5.06 -13.16
C TYR A 555 -6.60 5.18 -13.25
N THR A 556 -7.22 5.84 -12.28
CA THR A 556 -8.63 6.18 -12.33
C THR A 556 -8.79 7.55 -12.98
N ILE A 557 -9.39 7.57 -14.16
CA ILE A 557 -9.61 8.75 -14.98
C ILE A 557 -11.11 9.07 -15.01
N LYS A 558 -11.45 10.33 -14.68
CA LYS A 558 -12.80 10.89 -14.82
C LYS A 558 -12.92 11.57 -16.18
N PHE A 559 -13.87 11.13 -16.98
CA PHE A 559 -14.21 11.70 -18.27
C PHE A 559 -15.40 12.65 -18.15
N ASP A 560 -15.47 13.65 -19.03
CA ASP A 560 -16.63 14.54 -19.11
C ASP A 560 -17.85 13.81 -19.72
N THR A 561 -17.61 12.83 -20.60
CA THR A 561 -18.62 12.02 -21.28
C THR A 561 -18.40 10.52 -21.06
N LYS A 562 -19.47 9.73 -21.22
CA LYS A 562 -19.38 8.27 -21.19
C LYS A 562 -18.58 7.76 -22.39
N HIS A 563 -17.55 6.95 -22.14
CA HIS A 563 -16.77 6.28 -23.18
C HIS A 563 -16.95 4.75 -23.10
N ASN A 564 -16.88 4.09 -24.25
CA ASN A 564 -16.90 2.63 -24.28
C ASN A 564 -15.56 2.07 -23.82
N VAL A 565 -15.59 1.12 -22.88
CA VAL A 565 -14.41 0.47 -22.31
C VAL A 565 -13.52 -0.18 -23.38
N SER A 566 -14.13 -0.86 -24.35
CA SER A 566 -13.40 -1.55 -25.43
C SER A 566 -12.71 -0.54 -26.35
N GLU A 567 -13.37 0.59 -26.63
CA GLU A 567 -12.81 1.66 -27.46
C GLU A 567 -11.58 2.29 -26.78
N VAL A 568 -11.68 2.64 -25.50
CA VAL A 568 -10.56 3.21 -24.73
C VAL A 568 -9.40 2.23 -24.65
N ARG A 569 -9.68 0.93 -24.47
CA ARG A 569 -8.68 -0.13 -24.46
C ARG A 569 -7.92 -0.22 -25.78
N GLU A 570 -8.64 -0.24 -26.90
CA GLU A 570 -8.01 -0.35 -28.23
C GLU A 570 -7.17 0.87 -28.58
N LYS A 571 -7.70 2.06 -28.34
CA LYS A 571 -7.02 3.33 -28.66
C LYS A 571 -5.75 3.55 -27.83
N LEU A 572 -5.75 3.14 -26.55
CA LEU A 572 -4.60 3.33 -25.68
C LEU A 572 -3.48 2.28 -25.85
N LYS A 573 -3.73 1.16 -26.53
CA LYS A 573 -2.72 0.12 -26.75
C LYS A 573 -1.43 0.71 -27.35
N ASN A 574 -1.54 1.48 -28.43
CA ASN A 574 -0.37 1.99 -29.15
C ASN A 574 0.51 2.95 -28.31
N TYR A 575 0.00 3.43 -27.17
CA TYR A 575 0.69 4.36 -26.29
C TYR A 575 1.29 3.69 -25.04
N LEU A 576 0.73 2.56 -24.60
CA LEU A 576 1.05 1.89 -23.33
C LEU A 576 1.76 0.54 -23.53
N GLY A 577 2.51 0.40 -24.64
CA GLY A 577 3.28 -0.80 -24.96
C GLY A 577 2.52 -1.84 -25.78
N ASP A 578 3.08 -3.05 -25.87
CA ASP A 578 2.53 -4.10 -26.76
C ASP A 578 1.30 -4.82 -26.18
N GLU A 579 1.09 -4.70 -24.86
CA GLU A 579 -0.04 -5.28 -24.14
C GLU A 579 -1.25 -4.33 -24.10
N TYR A 580 -2.46 -4.88 -24.23
CA TYR A 580 -3.67 -4.08 -24.08
C TYR A 580 -3.85 -3.65 -22.61
N PRO A 581 -4.13 -2.37 -22.34
CA PRO A 581 -4.48 -1.96 -20.99
C PRO A 581 -5.83 -2.56 -20.58
N VAL A 582 -5.91 -2.96 -19.32
CA VAL A 582 -7.16 -3.40 -18.71
C VAL A 582 -7.96 -2.16 -18.32
N VAL A 583 -8.89 -1.78 -19.19
CA VAL A 583 -9.83 -0.69 -18.92
C VAL A 583 -11.10 -1.26 -18.30
N LYS A 584 -11.60 -0.61 -17.25
CA LYS A 584 -12.80 -1.00 -16.50
C LYS A 584 -13.54 0.24 -16.02
N THR A 585 -14.86 0.21 -16.01
CA THR A 585 -15.67 1.28 -15.41
C THR A 585 -15.65 1.14 -13.89
N ILE A 586 -15.31 2.23 -13.18
CA ILE A 586 -15.36 2.32 -11.72
C ILE A 586 -16.27 3.48 -11.39
N GLY A 587 -17.57 3.28 -11.27
CA GLY A 587 -18.41 4.44 -10.99
C GLY A 587 -19.81 4.45 -11.47
N THR A 588 -20.22 5.72 -11.46
CA THR A 588 -20.80 6.34 -12.64
C THR A 588 -20.06 5.98 -13.93
N ASP A 589 -20.81 5.93 -15.02
CA ASP A 589 -20.38 5.58 -16.37
C ASP A 589 -19.21 6.42 -16.94
N ASN A 590 -18.76 7.45 -16.22
CA ASN A 590 -17.77 8.42 -16.65
C ASN A 590 -16.41 8.25 -15.95
N HIS A 591 -16.26 7.28 -15.06
CA HIS A 591 -14.98 6.99 -14.42
C HIS A 591 -14.45 5.66 -14.93
N LEU A 592 -13.26 5.66 -15.54
CA LEU A 592 -12.60 4.44 -15.98
C LEU A 592 -11.29 4.26 -15.23
N ASN A 593 -11.06 3.05 -14.75
CA ASN A 593 -9.77 2.61 -14.31
C ASN A 593 -9.04 1.93 -15.44
N ILE A 594 -7.81 2.38 -15.68
CA ILE A 594 -6.94 1.93 -16.75
C ILE A 594 -5.71 1.33 -16.10
N THR A 595 -5.60 0.01 -16.17
CA THR A 595 -4.47 -0.74 -15.62
C THR A 595 -3.54 -1.22 -16.73
N THR A 596 -2.24 -1.03 -16.56
CA THR A 596 -1.21 -1.37 -17.55
C THR A 596 0.05 -1.94 -16.89
N GLY A 597 0.66 -2.93 -17.56
CA GLY A 597 1.99 -3.45 -17.23
C GLY A 597 3.14 -2.62 -17.82
N TYR A 598 2.86 -1.50 -18.50
CA TYR A 598 3.88 -0.70 -19.16
C TYR A 598 4.97 -0.24 -18.18
N MET A 599 6.22 -0.64 -18.45
CA MET A 599 7.41 -0.36 -17.63
C MET A 599 7.30 -0.80 -16.16
N ILE A 600 6.53 -1.85 -15.86
CA ILE A 600 6.25 -2.33 -14.50
C ILE A 600 7.51 -2.71 -13.70
N GLU A 601 8.52 -3.27 -14.35
CA GLU A 601 9.77 -3.70 -13.69
C GLU A 601 10.72 -2.54 -13.35
N LYS A 602 10.44 -1.34 -13.88
CA LYS A 602 11.27 -0.15 -13.65
C LYS A 602 10.62 0.73 -12.59
N PRO A 603 11.09 0.68 -11.32
CA PRO A 603 10.66 1.62 -10.31
C PRO A 603 11.26 3.00 -10.57
N GLY A 604 10.57 4.05 -10.13
CA GLY A 604 11.10 5.41 -10.14
C GLY A 604 10.08 6.46 -10.57
N GLN A 605 10.20 7.65 -9.99
CA GLN A 605 9.32 8.78 -10.28
C GLN A 605 9.36 9.17 -11.77
N GLU A 606 10.53 9.10 -12.40
CA GLU A 606 10.68 9.42 -13.83
C GLU A 606 9.87 8.47 -14.72
N VAL A 607 9.81 7.19 -14.36
CA VAL A 607 9.03 6.18 -15.10
C VAL A 607 7.54 6.44 -14.92
N GLU A 608 7.12 6.77 -13.70
CA GLU A 608 5.74 7.13 -13.40
C GLU A 608 5.28 8.35 -14.20
N ALA A 609 6.10 9.40 -14.24
CA ALA A 609 5.82 10.59 -15.05
C ALA A 609 5.76 10.27 -16.54
N GLN A 610 6.65 9.40 -17.05
CA GLN A 610 6.62 8.96 -18.45
C GLN A 610 5.34 8.18 -18.78
N VAL A 611 4.90 7.27 -17.91
CA VAL A 611 3.68 6.49 -18.12
C VAL A 611 2.46 7.41 -18.10
N GLN A 612 2.41 8.35 -17.15
CA GLN A 612 1.32 9.33 -17.08
C GLN A 612 1.30 10.28 -18.29
N ASP A 613 2.45 10.73 -18.77
CA ASP A 613 2.55 11.55 -19.98
C ASP A 613 2.10 10.77 -21.23
N LYS A 614 2.50 9.50 -21.35
CA LYS A 614 2.02 8.62 -22.43
C LYS A 614 0.52 8.37 -22.35
N MET A 615 -0.01 8.16 -21.15
CA MET A 615 -1.45 8.05 -20.91
C MET A 615 -2.18 9.32 -21.36
N TYR A 616 -1.71 10.49 -20.92
CA TYR A 616 -2.27 11.79 -21.29
C TYR A 616 -2.21 12.02 -22.81
N GLN A 617 -1.07 11.75 -23.45
CA GLN A 617 -0.90 11.85 -24.90
C GLN A 617 -1.87 10.93 -25.65
N GLY A 618 -2.02 9.69 -25.19
CA GLY A 618 -2.97 8.73 -25.77
C GLY A 618 -4.40 9.25 -25.65
N LEU A 619 -4.85 9.60 -24.45
CA LEU A 619 -6.20 10.11 -24.21
C LEU A 619 -6.52 11.37 -25.03
N LYS A 620 -5.54 12.27 -25.16
CA LYS A 620 -5.69 13.53 -25.90
C LYS A 620 -5.72 13.33 -27.41
N THR A 621 -4.79 12.56 -27.95
CA THR A 621 -4.66 12.35 -29.41
C THR A 621 -5.85 11.58 -29.96
N GLU A 622 -6.35 10.64 -29.17
CA GLU A 622 -7.47 9.75 -29.51
C GLU A 622 -8.86 10.38 -29.29
N GLY A 623 -8.90 11.66 -28.92
CA GLY A 623 -10.12 12.44 -28.73
C GLY A 623 -10.97 12.02 -27.53
N LEU A 624 -10.39 11.33 -26.55
CA LEU A 624 -11.08 10.88 -25.33
C LEU A 624 -11.15 11.99 -24.28
N ILE A 625 -10.24 12.96 -24.33
CA ILE A 625 -10.28 14.20 -23.54
C ILE A 625 -10.13 15.41 -24.48
N PRO A 626 -10.63 16.61 -24.10
CA PRO A 626 -10.56 17.80 -24.94
C PRO A 626 -9.13 18.14 -25.38
N ALA A 627 -8.93 18.50 -26.64
CA ALA A 627 -7.62 18.84 -27.19
C ALA A 627 -6.98 20.09 -26.54
N SER A 628 -7.79 20.95 -25.91
CA SER A 628 -7.33 22.11 -25.12
C SER A 628 -6.77 21.75 -23.75
N THR A 629 -6.95 20.51 -23.29
CA THR A 629 -6.49 20.07 -21.96
C THR A 629 -4.97 20.21 -21.86
N THR A 630 -4.51 20.82 -20.77
CA THR A 630 -3.08 20.93 -20.42
C THR A 630 -2.65 19.77 -19.51
N PRO A 631 -1.35 19.46 -19.40
CA PRO A 631 -0.88 18.42 -18.46
C PRO A 631 -1.29 18.69 -17.00
N ALA A 632 -1.26 19.96 -16.57
CA ALA A 632 -1.67 20.36 -15.22
C ALA A 632 -3.18 20.17 -14.99
N GLU A 633 -4.00 20.48 -16.01
CA GLU A 633 -5.45 20.24 -15.96
C GLU A 633 -5.77 18.74 -15.98
N PHE A 634 -5.00 17.93 -16.72
CA PHE A 634 -5.12 16.47 -16.69
C PHE A 634 -4.92 15.91 -15.28
N GLN A 635 -3.84 16.32 -14.60
CA GLN A 635 -3.52 15.84 -13.25
C GLN A 635 -4.55 16.27 -12.18
N THR A 636 -5.19 17.42 -12.35
CA THR A 636 -6.09 17.98 -11.32
C THR A 636 -7.57 17.68 -11.58
N LYS A 637 -8.01 17.66 -12.84
CA LYS A 637 -9.42 17.46 -13.22
C LYS A 637 -9.73 16.01 -13.62
N TYR A 638 -8.86 15.37 -14.38
CA TYR A 638 -9.14 14.06 -14.99
C TYR A 638 -8.57 12.91 -14.19
N LEU A 639 -7.31 12.98 -13.77
CA LEU A 639 -6.67 11.95 -12.96
C LEU A 639 -7.19 11.99 -11.51
N GLN A 640 -8.03 11.02 -11.15
CA GLN A 640 -8.64 10.92 -9.82
C GLN A 640 -7.82 10.05 -8.86
N SER A 641 -7.10 9.04 -9.35
CA SER A 641 -6.28 8.18 -8.51
C SER A 641 -5.19 7.49 -9.31
N SER A 642 -4.03 7.25 -8.69
CA SER A 642 -2.93 6.46 -9.26
C SER A 642 -2.49 5.35 -8.29
N GLN A 643 -2.65 4.13 -8.77
CA GLN A 643 -2.17 2.83 -8.34
C GLN A 643 -0.77 2.44 -8.85
N THR A 644 0.26 2.21 -8.04
CA THR A 644 1.48 1.53 -8.54
C THR A 644 1.90 0.40 -7.61
N VAL A 645 2.07 -0.81 -8.14
CA VAL A 645 2.48 -2.00 -7.38
C VAL A 645 3.57 -2.75 -8.12
N LEU A 646 4.69 -3.02 -7.44
CA LEU A 646 5.76 -3.84 -8.00
C LEU A 646 5.35 -5.33 -8.09
N PRO A 647 5.83 -6.08 -9.10
CA PRO A 647 5.52 -7.50 -9.26
C PRO A 647 5.86 -8.34 -8.02
N THR A 648 7.01 -8.09 -7.39
CA THR A 648 7.46 -8.82 -6.20
C THR A 648 6.50 -8.67 -5.03
N ILE A 649 5.91 -7.47 -4.84
CA ILE A 649 4.92 -7.23 -3.80
C ILE A 649 3.61 -7.96 -4.11
N SER A 650 3.29 -8.08 -5.39
CA SER A 650 2.07 -8.74 -5.84
C SER A 650 2.11 -10.26 -5.58
N ASP A 651 3.26 -10.89 -5.78
CA ASP A 651 3.47 -12.30 -5.44
C ASP A 651 3.42 -12.55 -3.94
N ASP A 652 3.98 -11.64 -3.13
CA ASP A 652 3.87 -11.70 -1.67
C ASP A 652 2.42 -11.55 -1.18
N LEU A 653 1.66 -10.63 -1.78
CA LEU A 653 0.23 -10.43 -1.51
C LEU A 653 -0.59 -11.68 -1.85
N LYS A 654 -0.36 -12.27 -3.03
CA LYS A 654 -0.96 -13.55 -3.45
C LYS A 654 -0.68 -14.66 -2.45
N ALA A 655 0.60 -14.85 -2.11
CA ALA A 655 1.02 -15.89 -1.17
C ALA A 655 0.43 -15.66 0.23
N GLY A 656 0.38 -14.40 0.69
CA GLY A 656 -0.24 -14.00 1.94
C GLY A 656 -1.73 -14.34 1.98
N ALA A 657 -2.49 -14.01 0.93
CA ALA A 657 -3.91 -14.32 0.82
C ALA A 657 -4.20 -15.82 0.84
N ILE A 658 -3.40 -16.63 0.13
CA ILE A 658 -3.52 -18.09 0.14
C ILE A 658 -3.25 -18.63 1.54
N LYS A 659 -2.16 -18.20 2.18
CA LYS A 659 -1.81 -18.60 3.56
C LYS A 659 -2.91 -18.24 4.55
N ALA A 660 -3.45 -17.02 4.48
CA ALA A 660 -4.53 -16.56 5.35
C ALA A 660 -5.80 -17.42 5.21
N THR A 661 -6.16 -17.76 3.97
CA THR A 661 -7.33 -18.60 3.68
C THR A 661 -7.15 -20.02 4.23
N VAL A 662 -5.99 -20.65 3.97
CA VAL A 662 -5.70 -22.00 4.47
C VAL A 662 -5.64 -22.03 6.00
N PHE A 663 -4.96 -21.05 6.61
CA PHE A 663 -4.86 -20.95 8.06
C PHE A 663 -6.23 -20.70 8.70
N SER A 664 -7.08 -19.88 8.06
CA SER A 664 -8.48 -19.71 8.48
C SER A 664 -9.24 -21.02 8.48
N LEU A 665 -9.26 -21.77 7.37
CA LEU A 665 -9.94 -23.06 7.31
C LEU A 665 -9.43 -24.05 8.37
N LEU A 666 -8.11 -24.10 8.61
CA LEU A 666 -7.51 -24.97 9.61
C LEU A 666 -7.87 -24.54 11.04
N ALA A 667 -7.78 -23.25 11.36
CA ALA A 667 -8.12 -22.72 12.68
C ALA A 667 -9.60 -22.97 13.01
N ILE A 668 -10.46 -22.83 12.01
CA ILE A 668 -11.88 -23.13 12.07
C ILE A 668 -12.13 -24.61 12.32
N PHE A 669 -11.48 -25.48 11.54
CA PHE A 669 -11.57 -26.92 11.70
C PHE A 669 -11.21 -27.34 13.14
N ILE A 670 -10.10 -26.81 13.65
CA ILE A 670 -9.63 -27.07 15.02
C ILE A 670 -10.63 -26.55 16.04
N TYR A 671 -11.13 -25.32 15.88
CA TYR A 671 -12.11 -24.75 16.79
C TYR A 671 -13.38 -25.61 16.87
N ILE A 672 -13.97 -25.99 15.73
CA ILE A 672 -15.17 -26.85 15.68
C ILE A 672 -14.87 -28.23 16.25
N LEU A 673 -13.67 -28.79 15.99
CA LEU A 673 -13.26 -30.08 16.52
C LEU A 673 -13.17 -30.04 18.05
N LEU A 674 -12.58 -28.98 18.62
CA LEU A 674 -12.48 -28.80 20.07
C LEU A 674 -13.85 -28.54 20.70
N ARG A 675 -14.69 -27.74 20.03
CA ARG A 675 -16.00 -27.32 20.53
C ARG A 675 -17.01 -28.48 20.55
N PHE A 676 -17.12 -29.21 19.46
CA PHE A 676 -18.08 -30.31 19.31
C PHE A 676 -17.47 -31.69 19.62
N ARG A 677 -16.15 -31.78 19.80
CA ARG A 677 -15.38 -33.00 20.17
C ARG A 677 -15.57 -34.19 19.23
N LYS A 678 -16.13 -33.94 18.04
CA LYS A 678 -16.43 -34.94 17.01
C LYS A 678 -16.07 -34.37 15.66
N TRP A 679 -15.21 -35.08 14.95
CA TRP A 679 -14.65 -34.64 13.68
C TRP A 679 -15.71 -34.54 12.56
N GLN A 680 -16.84 -35.25 12.70
CA GLN A 680 -17.94 -35.24 11.73
C GLN A 680 -18.55 -33.83 11.58
N TYR A 681 -18.66 -33.07 12.69
CA TYR A 681 -19.10 -31.67 12.64
C TYR A 681 -18.09 -30.82 11.87
N SER A 682 -16.79 -30.96 12.17
CA SER A 682 -15.74 -30.20 11.49
C SER A 682 -15.68 -30.46 9.98
N VAL A 683 -15.85 -31.71 9.56
CA VAL A 683 -15.87 -32.06 8.13
C VAL A 683 -17.11 -31.49 7.43
N GLY A 684 -18.28 -31.59 8.05
CA GLY A 684 -19.51 -30.97 7.51
C GLY A 684 -19.36 -29.46 7.30
N THR A 685 -18.74 -28.76 8.26
CA THR A 685 -18.44 -27.34 8.15
C THR A 685 -17.45 -27.05 7.02
N ILE A 686 -16.33 -27.76 6.92
CA ILE A 686 -15.32 -27.49 5.89
C ILE A 686 -15.87 -27.70 4.47
N VAL A 687 -16.67 -28.73 4.24
CA VAL A 687 -17.27 -28.96 2.91
C VAL A 687 -18.25 -27.85 2.55
N ALA A 688 -19.05 -27.36 3.49
CA ALA A 688 -19.94 -26.23 3.26
C ALA A 688 -19.15 -24.93 2.96
N LEU A 689 -18.08 -24.67 3.72
CA LEU A 689 -17.22 -23.51 3.48
C LEU A 689 -16.54 -23.57 2.11
N LEU A 690 -16.02 -24.74 1.71
CA LEU A 690 -15.39 -24.93 0.41
C LEU A 690 -16.41 -24.71 -0.72
N HIS A 691 -17.63 -25.21 -0.55
CA HIS A 691 -18.73 -24.97 -1.47
C HIS A 691 -19.03 -23.48 -1.66
N ASP A 692 -19.11 -22.70 -0.57
CA ASP A 692 -19.43 -21.27 -0.62
C ASP A 692 -18.32 -20.46 -1.32
N VAL A 693 -17.05 -20.80 -1.04
CA VAL A 693 -15.90 -20.20 -1.72
C VAL A 693 -15.92 -20.56 -3.21
N CYS A 694 -16.24 -21.81 -3.57
CA CYS A 694 -16.35 -22.23 -4.97
C CYS A 694 -17.44 -21.49 -5.73
N ILE A 695 -18.60 -21.23 -5.12
CA ILE A 695 -19.66 -20.42 -5.77
C ILE A 695 -19.16 -19.00 -6.02
N THR A 696 -18.55 -18.39 -5.00
CA THR A 696 -18.05 -17.02 -5.10
C THR A 696 -17.01 -16.89 -6.20
N LEU A 697 -16.05 -17.82 -6.27
CA LEU A 697 -15.05 -17.88 -7.34
C LEU A 697 -15.69 -18.13 -8.72
N ALA A 698 -16.63 -19.07 -8.82
CA ALA A 698 -17.33 -19.34 -10.09
C ALA A 698 -18.06 -18.08 -10.61
N VAL A 699 -18.77 -17.36 -9.75
CA VAL A 699 -19.42 -16.10 -10.12
C VAL A 699 -18.41 -15.08 -10.61
N PHE A 700 -17.32 -14.85 -9.87
CA PHE A 700 -16.31 -13.86 -10.24
C PHE A 700 -15.59 -14.20 -11.56
N SER A 701 -15.41 -15.48 -11.87
CA SER A 701 -14.81 -15.89 -13.14
C SER A 701 -15.78 -15.83 -14.31
N PHE A 702 -16.99 -16.39 -14.19
CA PHE A 702 -17.91 -16.53 -15.32
C PHE A 702 -18.75 -15.28 -15.61
N LEU A 703 -18.96 -14.41 -14.61
CA LEU A 703 -19.71 -13.17 -14.79
C LEU A 703 -18.80 -11.95 -15.05
N LYS A 704 -17.47 -12.13 -15.10
CA LYS A 704 -16.54 -11.05 -15.49
C LYS A 704 -16.92 -10.49 -16.87
N GLY A 705 -17.04 -9.16 -16.97
CA GLY A 705 -17.43 -8.45 -18.19
C GLY A 705 -18.91 -8.55 -18.61
N ARG A 706 -19.75 -9.28 -17.86
CA ARG A 706 -21.21 -9.34 -18.09
C ARG A 706 -21.99 -8.36 -17.21
N VAL A 707 -21.48 -8.09 -16.02
CA VAL A 707 -22.07 -7.15 -15.06
C VAL A 707 -21.49 -5.74 -15.26
N PRO A 708 -22.23 -4.66 -14.93
CA PRO A 708 -21.81 -3.28 -15.21
C PRO A 708 -20.73 -2.74 -14.24
N PHE A 709 -20.10 -3.59 -13.44
CA PHE A 709 -19.06 -3.24 -12.48
C PHE A 709 -17.92 -4.25 -12.55
N ALA A 710 -16.72 -3.86 -12.10
CA ALA A 710 -15.55 -4.73 -12.14
C ALA A 710 -15.68 -5.87 -11.11
N LEU A 711 -15.49 -7.12 -11.58
CA LEU A 711 -15.37 -8.30 -10.74
C LEU A 711 -13.89 -8.72 -10.73
N GLU A 712 -13.18 -8.29 -9.70
CA GLU A 712 -11.74 -8.52 -9.58
C GLU A 712 -11.39 -9.33 -8.34
N ILE A 713 -10.32 -10.12 -8.46
CA ILE A 713 -9.60 -10.65 -7.30
C ILE A 713 -8.59 -9.59 -6.88
N ASP A 714 -9.01 -8.74 -5.95
CA ASP A 714 -8.22 -7.71 -5.30
C ASP A 714 -8.13 -7.99 -3.78
N GLN A 715 -7.55 -7.05 -3.03
CA GLN A 715 -7.34 -7.22 -1.61
C GLN A 715 -8.68 -7.25 -0.85
N HIS A 716 -9.67 -6.47 -1.32
CA HIS A 716 -10.99 -6.40 -0.74
C HIS A 716 -11.76 -7.71 -0.95
N PHE A 717 -11.64 -8.34 -2.12
CA PHE A 717 -12.23 -9.63 -2.40
C PHE A 717 -11.75 -10.72 -1.43
N ILE A 718 -10.45 -10.75 -1.10
CA ILE A 718 -9.92 -11.69 -0.10
C ILE A 718 -10.54 -11.42 1.28
N ALA A 719 -10.66 -10.16 1.69
CA ALA A 719 -11.36 -9.81 2.93
C ALA A 719 -12.83 -10.25 2.92
N ALA A 720 -13.52 -10.10 1.78
CA ALA A 720 -14.89 -10.60 1.61
C ALA A 720 -14.95 -12.13 1.79
N ILE A 721 -14.09 -12.91 1.11
CA ILE A 721 -14.07 -14.36 1.24
C ILE A 721 -13.84 -14.80 2.70
N LEU A 722 -12.83 -14.23 3.38
CA LEU A 722 -12.56 -14.58 4.78
C LEU A 722 -13.74 -14.23 5.70
N THR A 723 -14.43 -13.13 5.41
CA THR A 723 -15.61 -12.71 6.15
C THR A 723 -16.82 -13.62 5.87
N VAL A 724 -17.01 -14.04 4.62
CA VAL A 724 -18.02 -15.03 4.22
C VAL A 724 -17.80 -16.36 4.94
N ILE A 725 -16.54 -16.80 5.05
CA ILE A 725 -16.17 -18.01 5.79
C ILE A 725 -16.60 -17.89 7.25
N GLY A 726 -16.32 -16.76 7.90
CA GLY A 726 -16.75 -16.50 9.28
C GLY A 726 -18.26 -16.46 9.43
N PHE A 727 -18.96 -15.79 8.52
CA PHE A 727 -20.42 -15.67 8.53
C PHE A 727 -21.13 -17.01 8.28
N SER A 728 -20.75 -17.76 7.24
CA SER A 728 -21.34 -19.06 6.88
C SER A 728 -21.22 -20.07 8.03
N MET A 729 -20.10 -20.01 8.77
CA MET A 729 -19.92 -20.85 9.94
C MET A 729 -20.83 -20.48 11.11
N ASN A 730 -21.15 -19.19 11.32
CA ASN A 730 -22.04 -18.76 12.40
C ASN A 730 -23.36 -19.54 12.35
N ASP A 731 -24.00 -19.60 11.17
CA ASP A 731 -25.23 -20.34 10.96
C ASP A 731 -25.04 -21.87 11.10
N THR A 732 -23.94 -22.42 10.57
CA THR A 732 -23.64 -23.85 10.70
C THR A 732 -23.49 -24.27 12.17
N VAL A 733 -22.81 -23.47 12.99
CA VAL A 733 -22.60 -23.71 14.42
C VAL A 733 -23.92 -23.68 15.18
N ILE A 734 -24.81 -22.72 14.86
CA ILE A 734 -26.15 -22.63 15.46
C ILE A 734 -26.98 -23.88 15.15
N VAL A 735 -26.98 -24.33 13.90
CA VAL A 735 -27.69 -25.56 13.49
C VAL A 735 -27.11 -26.77 14.23
N PHE A 736 -25.79 -26.89 14.30
CA PHE A 736 -25.12 -28.02 14.96
C PHE A 736 -25.35 -28.04 16.47
N ASP A 737 -25.36 -26.88 17.14
CA ASP A 737 -25.71 -26.80 18.56
C ASP A 737 -27.15 -27.26 18.81
N ARG A 738 -28.10 -26.86 17.96
CA ARG A 738 -29.49 -27.33 18.06
C ARG A 738 -29.62 -28.83 17.83
N VAL A 739 -28.92 -29.36 16.82
CA VAL A 739 -28.87 -30.81 16.55
C VAL A 739 -28.37 -31.56 17.79
N ARG A 740 -27.29 -31.07 18.42
CA ARG A 740 -26.73 -31.62 19.65
C ARG A 740 -27.70 -31.53 20.83
N GLU A 741 -28.38 -30.39 21.01
CA GLU A 741 -29.42 -30.20 22.05
C GLU A 741 -30.54 -31.25 21.90
N TYR A 742 -30.97 -31.53 20.67
CA TYR A 742 -32.07 -32.46 20.40
C TYR A 742 -31.67 -33.93 20.52
N PHE A 743 -30.45 -34.30 20.13
CA PHE A 743 -29.96 -35.65 20.41
C PHE A 743 -29.92 -35.95 21.91
N ARG A 744 -29.63 -34.96 22.75
CA ARG A 744 -29.66 -35.11 24.22
C ARG A 744 -31.08 -35.25 24.77
N LYS A 745 -32.03 -34.46 24.26
CA LYS A 745 -33.43 -34.50 24.73
C LYS A 745 -34.22 -35.69 24.21
N SER A 746 -33.86 -36.21 23.04
CA SER A 746 -34.60 -37.26 22.35
C SER A 746 -33.64 -38.36 21.85
N PRO A 747 -32.95 -39.09 22.74
CA PRO A 747 -31.90 -40.05 22.36
C PRO A 747 -32.43 -41.25 21.56
N ASN A 748 -33.72 -41.57 21.68
CA ASN A 748 -34.36 -42.71 21.02
C ASN A 748 -34.98 -42.37 19.65
N GLU A 749 -34.94 -41.11 19.23
CA GLU A 749 -35.55 -40.67 17.97
C GLU A 749 -34.62 -40.93 16.77
N ASP A 750 -35.20 -41.12 15.58
CA ASP A 750 -34.40 -41.29 14.35
C ASP A 750 -33.54 -40.04 14.09
N LYS A 751 -32.29 -40.29 13.68
CA LYS A 751 -31.30 -39.23 13.43
C LYS A 751 -31.79 -38.22 12.40
N LYS A 752 -32.44 -38.68 11.32
CA LYS A 752 -32.91 -37.78 10.26
C LYS A 752 -34.05 -36.91 10.77
N SER A 753 -34.96 -37.48 11.56
CA SER A 753 -36.04 -36.73 12.22
C SER A 753 -35.49 -35.65 13.14
N VAL A 754 -34.53 -36.01 14.01
CA VAL A 754 -33.90 -35.08 14.97
C VAL A 754 -33.24 -33.91 14.25
N ILE A 755 -32.42 -34.20 13.23
CA ILE A 755 -31.71 -33.16 12.47
C ILE A 755 -32.68 -32.31 11.67
N ASN A 756 -33.69 -32.92 11.04
CA ASN A 756 -34.69 -32.18 10.29
C ASN A 756 -35.51 -31.24 11.19
N ARG A 757 -35.88 -31.69 12.39
CA ARG A 757 -36.57 -30.85 13.39
C ARG A 757 -35.66 -29.72 13.88
N ALA A 758 -34.39 -30.02 14.15
CA ALA A 758 -33.41 -29.02 14.56
C ALA A 758 -33.29 -27.88 13.54
N ILE A 759 -33.18 -28.22 12.25
CA ILE A 759 -33.11 -27.23 11.15
C ILE A 759 -34.39 -26.38 11.07
N ASN A 760 -35.57 -27.00 11.13
CA ASN A 760 -36.84 -26.27 11.05
C ASN A 760 -36.99 -25.28 12.22
N ASP A 761 -36.58 -25.68 13.43
CA ASP A 761 -36.69 -24.84 14.62
C ASP A 761 -35.67 -23.69 14.63
N THR A 762 -34.49 -23.86 13.99
CA THR A 762 -33.52 -22.77 13.83
C THR A 762 -33.79 -21.87 12.63
N LEU A 763 -34.67 -22.28 11.71
CA LEU A 763 -34.89 -21.60 10.42
C LEU A 763 -35.25 -20.12 10.59
N SER A 764 -36.13 -19.80 11.54
CA SER A 764 -36.53 -18.41 11.79
C SER A 764 -35.37 -17.53 12.26
N ARG A 765 -34.46 -18.11 13.05
CA ARG A 765 -33.24 -17.43 13.51
C ARG A 765 -32.29 -17.23 12.33
N THR A 766 -31.89 -18.32 11.68
CA THR A 766 -30.96 -18.33 10.54
C THR A 766 -31.38 -17.38 9.42
N ILE A 767 -32.68 -17.32 9.09
CA ILE A 767 -33.18 -16.40 8.05
C ILE A 767 -33.10 -14.95 8.52
N MET A 768 -33.44 -14.65 9.78
CA MET A 768 -33.41 -13.27 10.26
C MET A 768 -31.99 -12.72 10.41
N THR A 769 -31.06 -13.54 10.88
CA THR A 769 -29.63 -13.19 10.99
C THR A 769 -29.01 -12.97 9.61
N SER A 770 -29.34 -13.84 8.67
CA SER A 770 -28.93 -13.70 7.27
C SER A 770 -29.56 -12.49 6.59
N LEU A 771 -30.84 -12.21 6.87
CA LEU A 771 -31.55 -11.08 6.27
C LEU A 771 -30.99 -9.73 6.75
N THR A 772 -30.66 -9.59 8.05
CA THR A 772 -30.10 -8.33 8.56
C THR A 772 -28.74 -8.05 7.92
N VAL A 773 -27.87 -9.05 7.86
CA VAL A 773 -26.55 -8.94 7.24
C VAL A 773 -26.67 -8.72 5.73
N PHE A 774 -27.54 -9.48 5.03
CA PHE A 774 -27.80 -9.29 3.61
C PHE A 774 -28.27 -7.88 3.29
N LEU A 775 -29.19 -7.33 4.09
CA LEU A 775 -29.76 -6.01 3.85
C LEU A 775 -28.75 -4.88 4.07
N THR A 776 -27.89 -4.97 5.10
CA THR A 776 -26.82 -3.98 5.28
C THR A 776 -25.80 -4.03 4.15
N ILE A 777 -25.41 -5.23 3.70
CA ILE A 777 -24.49 -5.38 2.56
C ILE A 777 -25.17 -4.92 1.26
N LEU A 778 -26.47 -5.14 1.08
CA LEU A 778 -27.20 -4.67 -0.10
C LEU A 778 -27.23 -3.15 -0.15
N ILE A 779 -27.43 -2.49 1.00
CA ILE A 779 -27.35 -1.04 1.12
C ILE A 779 -25.92 -0.57 0.83
N LEU A 780 -24.89 -1.26 1.33
CA LEU A 780 -23.51 -0.97 0.99
C LEU A 780 -23.24 -1.15 -0.51
N PHE A 781 -23.80 -2.17 -1.16
CA PHE A 781 -23.65 -2.41 -2.59
C PHE A 781 -24.27 -1.29 -3.44
N ILE A 782 -25.44 -0.79 -3.02
CA ILE A 782 -26.17 0.28 -3.73
C ILE A 782 -25.55 1.66 -3.44
N PHE A 783 -25.18 1.94 -2.19
CA PHE A 783 -24.82 3.28 -1.72
C PHE A 783 -23.37 3.46 -1.26
N GLY A 784 -22.61 2.39 -1.06
CA GLY A 784 -21.24 2.41 -0.48
C GLY A 784 -20.13 2.87 -1.42
N GLY A 785 -20.48 3.21 -2.67
CA GLY A 785 -19.52 3.62 -3.70
C GLY A 785 -18.82 2.43 -4.36
N GLU A 786 -17.90 2.74 -5.26
CA GLU A 786 -17.34 1.74 -6.18
C GLU A 786 -16.28 0.85 -5.56
N VAL A 787 -15.41 1.44 -4.74
CA VAL A 787 -14.28 0.74 -4.14
C VAL A 787 -14.78 -0.38 -3.21
N THR A 788 -16.00 -0.28 -2.67
CA THR A 788 -16.62 -1.35 -1.86
C THR A 788 -17.61 -2.22 -2.65
N ARG A 789 -17.92 -1.92 -3.91
CA ARG A 789 -18.97 -2.63 -4.66
C ARG A 789 -18.61 -4.09 -4.96
N GLY A 790 -17.38 -4.35 -5.42
CA GLY A 790 -16.89 -5.71 -5.64
C GLY A 790 -16.89 -6.54 -4.36
N PHE A 791 -16.41 -5.95 -3.26
CA PHE A 791 -16.49 -6.52 -1.91
C PHE A 791 -17.92 -6.84 -1.49
N ALA A 792 -18.83 -5.87 -1.60
CA ALA A 792 -20.23 -6.03 -1.20
C ALA A 792 -20.93 -7.11 -2.04
N PHE A 793 -20.63 -7.19 -3.34
CA PHE A 793 -21.18 -8.23 -4.20
C PHE A 793 -20.71 -9.63 -3.82
N ALA A 794 -19.40 -9.82 -3.54
CA ALA A 794 -18.88 -11.09 -3.04
C ALA A 794 -19.54 -11.48 -1.71
N MET A 795 -19.71 -10.51 -0.81
CA MET A 795 -20.40 -10.71 0.47
C MET A 795 -21.89 -11.06 0.29
N LEU A 796 -22.62 -10.42 -0.64
CA LEU A 796 -24.03 -10.76 -0.92
C LEU A 796 -24.19 -12.20 -1.38
N ILE A 797 -23.35 -12.64 -2.31
CA ILE A 797 -23.32 -14.04 -2.76
C ILE A 797 -23.01 -14.94 -1.57
N GLY A 798 -21.94 -14.62 -0.85
CA GLY A 798 -21.47 -15.41 0.29
C GLY A 798 -22.50 -15.58 1.40
N VAL A 799 -23.27 -14.53 1.72
CA VAL A 799 -24.36 -14.60 2.71
C VAL A 799 -25.45 -15.54 2.20
N ILE A 800 -25.92 -15.38 0.97
CA ILE A 800 -26.94 -16.26 0.39
C ILE A 800 -26.46 -17.72 0.37
N THR A 801 -25.23 -17.95 -0.09
CA THR A 801 -24.67 -19.30 -0.19
C THR A 801 -24.41 -19.91 1.16
N GLY A 802 -23.94 -19.14 2.14
CA GLY A 802 -23.69 -19.58 3.51
C GLY A 802 -24.94 -20.00 4.25
N THR A 803 -26.03 -19.23 4.11
CA THR A 803 -27.34 -19.61 4.66
C THR A 803 -27.84 -20.92 4.03
N TYR A 804 -27.68 -21.06 2.71
CA TYR A 804 -28.08 -22.26 1.98
C TYR A 804 -27.21 -23.47 2.37
N SER A 805 -25.88 -23.33 2.39
CA SER A 805 -24.94 -24.42 2.60
C SER A 805 -25.01 -24.96 4.03
N SER A 806 -25.23 -24.10 5.02
CA SER A 806 -25.44 -24.49 6.42
C SER A 806 -26.62 -25.48 6.57
N ILE A 807 -27.69 -25.29 5.79
CA ILE A 807 -28.91 -26.10 5.85
C ILE A 807 -28.84 -27.33 4.92
N PHE A 808 -28.39 -27.13 3.68
CA PHE A 808 -28.50 -28.12 2.60
C PHE A 808 -27.21 -28.87 2.28
N VAL A 809 -26.07 -28.46 2.84
CA VAL A 809 -24.76 -29.11 2.64
C VAL A 809 -24.21 -29.62 3.97
N ALA A 810 -24.00 -28.74 4.96
CA ALA A 810 -23.38 -29.10 6.24
C ALA A 810 -24.18 -30.14 7.02
N ALA A 811 -25.49 -29.90 7.23
CA ALA A 811 -26.34 -30.80 8.00
C ALA A 811 -26.54 -32.19 7.34
N PRO A 812 -26.76 -32.32 6.02
CA PRO A 812 -26.78 -33.63 5.36
C PRO A 812 -25.46 -34.39 5.43
N ILE A 813 -24.31 -33.72 5.27
CA ILE A 813 -23.00 -34.37 5.37
C ILE A 813 -22.80 -34.93 6.79
N LEU A 814 -23.22 -34.19 7.81
CA LEU A 814 -23.21 -34.68 9.19
C LEU A 814 -24.01 -35.98 9.36
N VAL A 815 -25.19 -36.08 8.73
CA VAL A 815 -26.03 -37.30 8.75
C VAL A 815 -25.26 -38.49 8.18
N ASP A 816 -24.64 -38.33 7.02
CA ASP A 816 -24.01 -39.43 6.28
C ASP A 816 -22.63 -39.81 6.83
N MET A 817 -21.93 -38.89 7.50
CA MET A 817 -20.63 -39.16 8.16
C MET A 817 -20.78 -39.89 9.50
N ASP A 818 -21.91 -39.76 10.19
CA ASP A 818 -22.16 -40.47 11.45
C ASP A 818 -22.71 -41.89 11.24
N LYS A 819 -21.91 -42.80 10.66
CA LYS A 819 -22.34 -44.17 10.31
C LYS A 819 -22.65 -45.06 11.53
N ASN A 820 -22.07 -44.76 12.69
CA ASN A 820 -22.20 -45.59 13.91
C ASN A 820 -23.15 -44.99 14.95
N ASP A 821 -23.97 -43.99 14.58
CA ASP A 821 -24.83 -43.23 15.51
C ASP A 821 -24.07 -42.67 16.73
N GLY A 822 -22.78 -42.37 16.53
CA GLY A 822 -21.91 -41.83 17.57
C GLY A 822 -22.37 -40.45 18.04
N LEU A 823 -23.16 -39.72 17.24
CA LEU A 823 -23.79 -38.46 17.64
C LEU A 823 -24.84 -38.63 18.75
N LYS A 824 -25.54 -39.77 18.82
CA LYS A 824 -26.58 -40.05 19.83
C LYS A 824 -26.01 -40.34 21.23
N GLN A 825 -24.80 -40.87 21.32
CA GLN A 825 -24.18 -41.32 22.57
C GLN A 825 -23.46 -40.22 23.36
N GLU A 826 -23.74 -38.94 23.08
CA GLU A 826 -23.01 -37.85 23.71
C GLU A 826 -23.54 -37.55 25.12
N ALA A 827 -22.80 -38.01 26.15
CA ALA A 827 -23.09 -37.68 27.54
C ALA A 827 -23.06 -36.16 27.77
N ASP A 828 -24.04 -35.64 28.51
CA ASP A 828 -24.09 -34.24 28.92
C ASP A 828 -23.01 -33.99 29.98
N HIS A 829 -21.80 -33.69 29.53
CA HIS A 829 -20.67 -33.43 30.40
C HIS A 829 -20.81 -32.14 31.19
N ASP A 830 -21.60 -31.15 30.75
CA ASP A 830 -21.86 -29.93 31.52
C ASP A 830 -22.83 -30.23 32.66
N ALA A 831 -23.88 -31.01 32.39
CA ALA A 831 -24.73 -31.56 33.46
C ALA A 831 -23.95 -32.47 34.40
N ARG A 832 -23.00 -33.28 33.88
CA ARG A 832 -22.14 -34.14 34.69
C ARG A 832 -21.11 -33.34 35.49
N ILE A 833 -20.59 -32.22 34.99
CA ILE A 833 -19.74 -31.31 35.76
C ILE A 833 -20.57 -30.59 36.81
N GLU A 834 -21.79 -30.16 36.50
CA GLU A 834 -22.71 -29.54 37.45
C GLU A 834 -23.17 -30.54 38.53
N GLU A 835 -23.39 -31.80 38.16
CA GLU A 835 -23.67 -32.92 39.05
C GLU A 835 -22.45 -33.24 39.91
N LEU A 836 -21.24 -33.32 39.33
CA LEU A 836 -19.99 -33.50 40.07
C LEU A 836 -19.71 -32.31 41.01
N LYS A 837 -20.07 -31.08 40.64
CA LYS A 837 -19.99 -29.89 41.50
C LYS A 837 -21.10 -29.83 42.57
N LYS A 838 -22.20 -30.56 42.39
CA LYS A 838 -23.23 -30.76 43.41
C LYS A 838 -22.91 -31.92 44.35
N LEU A 839 -22.14 -32.90 43.85
CA LEU A 839 -21.66 -34.08 44.59
C LEU A 839 -20.39 -33.77 45.41
N ALA A 840 -19.54 -32.85 44.94
CA ALA A 840 -18.43 -32.26 45.68
C ALA A 840 -18.91 -31.09 46.54
#